data_AF-A0A1A8IUC7-F1
#
_entry.id   AF-A0A1A8IUC7-F1
#
_cell.length_a   1.000
_cell.length_b   1.000
_cell.length_c   1.000
_cell.angle_alpha   90.00
_cell.angle_beta   90.00
_cell.angle_gamma   90.00
#
_symmetry.space_group_name_H-M   'P 1'
#
loop_
_entity.id
_entity.type
_entity.pdbx_description
1 polymer ?
#
loop_
_entity_poly.entity_id
_entity_poly.type
_entity_poly.pdbx_seq_one_letter_code
_entity_poly.pdbx_strand_id
1 'polypeptide(L)'
;MDSHEKIYELDSKIDESLFELNINSNYYAEDQLNSGLTNNDSLSIIHINSRSLVSKMSTIKDYLGKFKSKFKVIAITETWLYDERMTEVQIEGYELHFVNRINKRGGGVALYINNDLKCKLDKKMTMMEDNVMEMVTVEIINDTSKNIIISCVYRAPGSCIRSFTDKINEFVDHIKNKTLFMCGDFNINLEHPVSLRTSSDFFDMIYSLGLVPLINKPTRITTQSATIIDNIFTNRKEDVVKTGILMTDISDHLPIFVVSKYHNNNKNIIKHNCINYKRNKSVKALEDLNKDLKMQNWTEVYVSDVNNAYTSFMKVLLKSFNSSCKLIKITGKRDNQPWMTNGIKNACAKKNSLYMRFLKLQTKEAKDRYKKYKNKLVTIIRKQKKEYYGELLNKNKDNIKTTWGIINNVINRDNKNARLPNYFVKDNKDIYEVKEISNEFNDFFINVGRSLVESKPIIHDTMNTIPRNVNSILLDKVDQQEIRNIVKNWGSKRSTDCDDLDMVTVKAIIESVIEPFTYICNLSLSTGVFPDLMKIAKVVPLFKSGDKQSFTNYRPVSLLPQFSKILEKVFALRLDKFIDENSILNHEQYGFRTKHSTAMAVMDLVDKISSAIDNKNHFISVFIDLKKAFDVIDHSRLLLKLHRYGIRGVAHQWVNSYLRNRKQFVQINNAKSELKDIYYGVPQGSVLGPKLFILFINDLVNVSNLLGTVLFADDTTLFYSGLNIHEVTQVINSELIKVKKWFDINRLSLNLNKTNYILFNNKRSCDVSLMIDGMEIQRVKETKFLGLLIDEDLSWK
;
A
#
# COMPACT_ATOMS: atom_id res chain seq x y z
N MET A 1 -40.21 13.94 -54.01
CA MET A 1 -40.17 13.74 -52.55
C MET A 1 -38.72 13.78 -52.14
N ASP A 2 -38.25 15.00 -51.90
CA ASP A 2 -36.86 15.33 -51.60
C ASP A 2 -36.47 14.78 -50.23
N SER A 3 -35.44 13.93 -50.22
CA SER A 3 -34.65 13.66 -49.02
C SER A 3 -33.29 14.29 -49.23
N HIS A 4 -33.19 15.58 -48.89
CA HIS A 4 -31.89 16.24 -48.80
C HIS A 4 -31.07 15.52 -47.71
N GLU A 5 -30.14 14.67 -48.14
CA GLU A 5 -29.02 14.23 -47.32
C GLU A 5 -28.23 15.48 -46.91
N LYS A 6 -28.44 15.96 -45.68
CA LYS A 6 -27.55 16.94 -45.07
C LYS A 6 -26.22 16.26 -44.79
N ILE A 7 -25.31 16.33 -45.74
CA ILE A 7 -23.88 16.16 -45.47
C ILE A 7 -23.49 17.36 -44.58
N TYR A 8 -23.41 17.16 -43.27
CA TYR A 8 -22.67 18.08 -42.41
C TYR A 8 -21.19 17.85 -42.70
N GLU A 9 -20.57 18.77 -43.45
CA GLU A 9 -19.12 18.89 -43.39
C GLU A 9 -18.74 19.11 -41.92
N LEU A 10 -17.80 18.33 -41.37
CA LEU A 10 -17.25 18.58 -40.04
C LEU A 10 -16.51 19.95 -39.93
N ASP A 11 -16.52 20.73 -41.02
CA ASP A 11 -16.00 22.08 -41.17
C ASP A 11 -17.13 23.13 -41.35
N SER A 12 -18.36 22.85 -40.89
CA SER A 12 -19.44 23.84 -40.88
C SER A 12 -18.96 25.15 -40.24
N LYS A 13 -18.96 26.23 -41.03
CA LYS A 13 -18.40 27.56 -40.72
C LYS A 13 -18.81 28.02 -39.31
N ILE A 14 -17.85 27.96 -38.40
CA ILE A 14 -17.86 28.65 -37.11
C ILE A 14 -17.83 30.15 -37.42
N ASP A 15 -18.43 30.98 -36.56
CA ASP A 15 -18.24 32.42 -36.63
C ASP A 15 -16.76 32.74 -36.31
N GLU A 16 -15.95 32.89 -37.37
CA GLU A 16 -14.50 33.13 -37.27
C GLU A 16 -14.17 34.41 -36.49
N SER A 17 -15.14 35.32 -36.34
CA SER A 17 -15.00 36.60 -35.61
C SER A 17 -14.83 36.45 -34.09
N LEU A 18 -15.16 35.30 -33.49
CA LEU A 18 -15.02 35.06 -32.03
C LEU A 18 -13.78 34.24 -31.66
N PHE A 19 -13.19 33.58 -32.65
CA PHE A 19 -11.96 32.80 -32.53
C PHE A 19 -10.84 33.43 -33.37
N GLU A 20 -10.73 34.77 -33.37
CA GLU A 20 -9.69 35.58 -34.06
C GLU A 20 -8.23 35.17 -33.75
N LEU A 21 -8.04 34.18 -32.88
CA LEU A 21 -6.77 33.70 -32.39
C LEU A 21 -6.13 32.55 -33.22
N ASN A 22 -6.55 32.20 -34.44
CA ASN A 22 -5.86 31.12 -35.21
C ASN A 22 -5.74 29.78 -34.45
N ILE A 23 -6.76 29.38 -33.68
CA ILE A 23 -6.78 28.08 -32.98
C ILE A 23 -7.56 27.10 -33.84
N ASN A 24 -6.87 26.13 -34.45
CA ASN A 24 -7.52 25.12 -35.29
C ASN A 24 -7.51 23.74 -34.62
N SER A 25 -8.56 23.41 -33.86
CA SER A 25 -8.70 22.09 -33.25
C SER A 25 -9.14 21.07 -34.30
N ASN A 26 -8.38 19.98 -34.48
CA ASN A 26 -8.66 18.96 -35.47
C ASN A 26 -9.13 17.65 -34.84
N TYR A 27 -9.86 16.84 -35.62
CA TYR A 27 -10.20 15.48 -35.25
C TYR A 27 -9.03 14.54 -35.54
N TYR A 28 -8.61 13.78 -34.54
CA TYR A 28 -7.48 12.85 -34.62
C TYR A 28 -7.92 11.40 -34.40
N ALA A 29 -7.37 10.49 -35.21
CA ALA A 29 -7.32 9.07 -34.91
C ALA A 29 -6.15 8.76 -33.97
N GLU A 30 -6.19 7.64 -33.23
CA GLU A 30 -5.17 7.31 -32.23
C GLU A 30 -3.75 7.24 -32.82
N ASP A 31 -3.61 6.70 -34.04
CA ASP A 31 -2.33 6.54 -34.72
C ASP A 31 -1.70 7.86 -35.18
N GLN A 32 -2.52 8.89 -35.44
CA GLN A 32 -2.07 10.23 -35.86
C GLN A 32 -1.49 11.04 -34.70
N LEU A 33 -1.84 10.70 -33.46
CA LEU A 33 -1.29 11.32 -32.27
C LEU A 33 0.05 10.68 -31.85
N ASN A 34 0.21 9.39 -32.15
CA ASN A 34 1.39 8.59 -31.80
C ASN A 34 2.71 9.05 -32.47
N SER A 35 2.65 9.83 -33.55
CA SER A 35 3.81 10.43 -34.21
C SER A 35 4.19 11.82 -33.66
N GLY A 36 3.37 12.43 -32.77
CA GLY A 36 3.54 13.81 -32.32
C GLY A 36 3.50 14.06 -30.80
N LEU A 37 3.24 13.04 -29.97
CA LEU A 37 3.34 13.14 -28.49
C LEU A 37 4.80 13.04 -27.98
N THR A 38 5.77 13.21 -28.87
CA THR A 38 7.18 12.86 -28.65
C THR A 38 7.97 14.08 -28.20
N ASN A 39 7.93 14.36 -26.89
CA ASN A 39 9.13 14.71 -26.09
C ASN A 39 8.78 14.75 -24.60
N ASN A 40 9.74 14.35 -23.75
CA ASN A 40 9.61 14.39 -22.29
C ASN A 40 9.40 15.81 -21.74
N ASP A 41 9.64 16.83 -22.56
CA ASP A 41 9.57 18.25 -22.22
C ASP A 41 8.20 18.86 -22.56
N SER A 42 7.14 18.05 -22.62
CA SER A 42 5.78 18.50 -22.90
C SER A 42 4.79 18.04 -21.84
N LEU A 43 3.86 18.93 -21.51
CA LEU A 43 2.73 18.66 -20.63
C LEU A 43 1.55 18.24 -21.51
N SER A 44 1.17 16.96 -21.41
CA SER A 44 0.03 16.40 -22.15
C SER A 44 -1.15 16.17 -21.21
N ILE A 45 -2.28 16.78 -21.56
CA ILE A 45 -3.54 16.73 -20.81
C ILE A 45 -4.61 16.15 -21.72
N ILE A 46 -5.39 15.20 -21.22
CA ILE A 46 -6.59 14.67 -21.88
C ILE A 46 -7.79 14.78 -20.95
N HIS A 47 -8.93 15.22 -21.47
CA HIS A 47 -10.21 15.23 -20.77
C HIS A 47 -11.17 14.21 -21.42
N ILE A 48 -11.87 13.45 -20.56
CA ILE A 48 -12.84 12.42 -20.96
C ILE A 48 -14.11 12.59 -20.13
N ASN A 49 -15.24 12.92 -20.75
CA ASN A 49 -16.55 12.73 -20.11
C ASN A 49 -16.91 11.23 -20.13
N SER A 50 -16.95 10.61 -18.94
CA SER A 50 -17.09 9.16 -18.83
C SER A 50 -18.53 8.67 -18.70
N ARG A 51 -19.49 9.48 -18.20
CA ARG A 51 -20.86 9.02 -17.88
C ARG A 51 -20.87 7.67 -17.14
N SER A 52 -20.24 7.63 -15.96
CA SER A 52 -19.87 6.46 -15.15
C SER A 52 -18.46 5.91 -15.42
N LEU A 53 -17.51 6.40 -14.64
CA LEU A 53 -16.11 5.99 -14.67
C LEU A 53 -15.93 4.50 -14.36
N VAL A 54 -16.62 3.99 -13.33
CA VAL A 54 -16.54 2.57 -12.93
C VAL A 54 -16.88 1.65 -14.10
N SER A 55 -17.98 1.93 -14.79
CA SER A 55 -18.44 1.08 -15.91
C SER A 55 -17.48 1.11 -17.11
N LYS A 56 -16.78 2.23 -17.32
CA LYS A 56 -15.93 2.46 -18.49
C LYS A 56 -14.43 2.37 -18.20
N MET A 57 -14.06 2.09 -16.95
CA MET A 57 -12.66 2.10 -16.52
C MET A 57 -11.75 1.21 -17.37
N SER A 58 -12.21 -0.01 -17.65
CA SER A 58 -11.47 -0.95 -18.52
C SER A 58 -11.28 -0.38 -19.93
N THR A 59 -12.33 0.19 -20.52
CA THR A 59 -12.27 0.81 -21.85
C THR A 59 -11.35 2.03 -21.89
N ILE A 60 -11.37 2.86 -20.85
CA ILE A 60 -10.48 4.02 -20.72
C ILE A 60 -9.02 3.56 -20.59
N LYS A 61 -8.72 2.59 -19.74
CA LYS A 61 -7.36 2.02 -19.60
C LYS A 61 -6.85 1.43 -20.93
N ASP A 62 -7.68 0.62 -21.59
CA ASP A 62 -7.34 0.02 -22.87
C ASP A 62 -7.11 1.09 -23.94
N TYR A 63 -7.91 2.16 -23.95
CA TYR A 63 -7.77 3.28 -24.87
C TYR A 63 -6.48 4.06 -24.64
N LEU A 64 -6.20 4.45 -23.39
CA LEU A 64 -4.96 5.13 -23.01
C LEU A 64 -3.72 4.28 -23.30
N GLY A 65 -3.83 2.96 -23.21
CA GLY A 65 -2.76 2.01 -23.52
C GLY A 65 -2.40 1.89 -25.01
N LYS A 66 -3.22 2.44 -25.93
CA LYS A 66 -2.90 2.48 -27.37
C LYS A 66 -1.87 3.55 -27.72
N PHE A 67 -1.68 4.55 -26.86
CA PHE A 67 -0.73 5.62 -27.11
C PHE A 67 0.70 5.18 -26.77
N LYS A 68 1.67 5.56 -27.62
CA LYS A 68 3.10 5.23 -27.41
C LYS A 68 3.65 5.87 -26.13
N SER A 69 3.20 7.08 -25.81
CA SER A 69 3.53 7.82 -24.61
C SER A 69 2.28 8.03 -23.75
N LYS A 70 2.49 8.06 -22.43
CA LYS A 70 1.42 8.31 -21.46
C LYS A 70 1.09 9.80 -21.42
N PHE A 71 -0.19 10.12 -21.28
CA PHE A 71 -0.60 11.47 -20.90
C PHE A 71 -0.03 11.82 -19.51
N LYS A 72 0.37 13.05 -19.28
CA LYS A 72 0.85 13.47 -17.96
C LYS A 72 -0.33 13.72 -17.00
N VAL A 73 -1.49 14.08 -17.55
CA VAL A 73 -2.69 14.42 -16.80
C VAL A 73 -3.91 13.85 -17.53
N ILE A 74 -4.79 13.17 -16.80
CA ILE A 74 -6.07 12.68 -17.31
C ILE A 74 -7.18 13.27 -16.43
N ALA A 75 -8.01 14.13 -17.02
CA ALA A 75 -9.19 14.71 -16.41
C ALA A 75 -10.44 13.92 -16.82
N ILE A 76 -11.32 13.63 -15.87
CA ILE A 76 -12.54 12.87 -16.11
C ILE A 76 -13.73 13.58 -15.47
N THR A 77 -14.77 13.82 -16.26
CA THR A 77 -16.07 14.33 -15.78
C THR A 77 -17.12 13.23 -15.80
N GLU A 78 -18.22 13.47 -15.08
CA GLU A 78 -19.32 12.51 -14.89
C GLU A 78 -18.82 11.15 -14.35
N THR A 79 -18.01 11.20 -13.29
CA THR A 79 -17.39 10.02 -12.70
C THR A 79 -18.43 9.07 -12.09
N TRP A 80 -19.50 9.63 -11.51
CA TRP A 80 -20.58 8.91 -10.81
C TRP A 80 -20.02 7.95 -9.74
N LEU A 81 -18.97 8.37 -9.03
CA LEU A 81 -18.34 7.59 -7.97
C LEU A 81 -19.08 7.77 -6.64
N TYR A 82 -19.03 6.71 -5.84
CA TYR A 82 -19.40 6.69 -4.41
C TYR A 82 -18.18 6.23 -3.63
N ASP A 83 -17.99 6.71 -2.40
CA ASP A 83 -16.75 6.54 -1.62
C ASP A 83 -16.30 5.08 -1.47
N GLU A 84 -17.23 4.13 -1.44
CA GLU A 84 -16.93 2.69 -1.32
C GLU A 84 -16.25 2.08 -2.57
N ARG A 85 -16.35 2.72 -3.75
CA ARG A 85 -15.88 2.16 -5.05
C ARG A 85 -14.62 2.80 -5.60
N MET A 86 -13.93 3.66 -4.84
CA MET A 86 -12.68 4.32 -5.26
C MET A 86 -11.62 3.35 -5.79
N THR A 87 -11.60 2.12 -5.28
CA THR A 87 -10.54 1.16 -5.58
C THR A 87 -10.70 0.49 -6.94
N GLU A 88 -11.88 0.59 -7.55
CA GLU A 88 -12.15 0.05 -8.89
C GLU A 88 -11.59 0.96 -9.99
N VAL A 89 -11.26 2.22 -9.68
CA VAL A 89 -10.96 3.26 -10.67
C VAL A 89 -9.50 3.75 -10.65
N GLN A 90 -8.57 3.04 -10.04
CA GLN A 90 -7.17 3.48 -10.02
C GLN A 90 -6.41 3.16 -11.33
N ILE A 91 -5.59 4.09 -11.83
CA ILE A 91 -4.72 3.90 -13.02
C ILE A 91 -3.27 3.75 -12.57
N GLU A 92 -2.56 2.76 -13.14
CA GLU A 92 -1.16 2.54 -12.79
C GLU A 92 -0.24 3.67 -13.25
N GLY A 93 0.51 4.23 -12.29
CA GLY A 93 1.46 5.32 -12.51
C GLY A 93 0.87 6.71 -12.38
N TYR A 94 -0.35 6.81 -11.84
CA TYR A 94 -1.02 8.08 -11.57
C TYR A 94 -1.53 8.16 -10.14
N GLU A 95 -1.49 9.36 -9.59
CA GLU A 95 -2.17 9.80 -8.36
C GLU A 95 -3.59 10.28 -8.72
N LEU A 96 -4.61 9.83 -7.96
CA LEU A 96 -6.02 10.13 -8.21
C LEU A 96 -6.55 11.14 -7.19
N HIS A 97 -7.06 12.27 -7.67
CA HIS A 97 -7.86 13.24 -6.91
C HIS A 97 -9.26 13.33 -7.50
N PHE A 98 -10.30 13.42 -6.69
CA PHE A 98 -11.67 13.48 -7.19
C PHE A 98 -12.58 14.21 -6.23
N VAL A 99 -13.72 14.66 -6.76
CA VAL A 99 -14.84 15.24 -6.01
C VAL A 99 -16.12 14.57 -6.50
N ASN A 100 -16.91 14.07 -5.56
CA ASN A 100 -18.16 13.37 -5.83
C ASN A 100 -19.37 14.21 -5.44
N ARG A 101 -20.49 13.97 -6.11
CA ARG A 101 -21.80 14.51 -5.73
C ARG A 101 -22.44 13.58 -4.70
N ILE A 102 -22.91 14.13 -3.58
CA ILE A 102 -23.39 13.35 -2.42
C ILE A 102 -24.88 12.97 -2.58
N ASN A 103 -25.69 13.86 -3.17
CA ASN A 103 -27.15 13.81 -3.05
C ASN A 103 -27.91 13.28 -4.28
N LYS A 104 -27.24 13.06 -5.42
CA LYS A 104 -27.89 12.59 -6.66
C LYS A 104 -26.96 11.69 -7.47
N ARG A 105 -27.57 10.74 -8.19
CA ARG A 105 -26.87 9.96 -9.22
C ARG A 105 -26.56 10.86 -10.41
N GLY A 106 -25.28 10.98 -10.76
CA GLY A 106 -24.81 11.81 -11.86
C GLY A 106 -23.86 12.91 -11.40
N GLY A 107 -22.89 13.30 -12.24
CA GLY A 107 -21.88 14.31 -11.93
C GLY A 107 -20.57 13.75 -11.36
N GLY A 108 -19.82 14.61 -10.67
CA GLY A 108 -18.48 14.32 -10.14
C GLY A 108 -17.34 14.45 -11.16
N VAL A 109 -16.15 14.72 -10.62
CA VAL A 109 -14.91 14.99 -11.37
C VAL A 109 -13.73 14.24 -10.79
N ALA A 110 -12.76 13.90 -11.63
CA ALA A 110 -11.51 13.26 -11.22
C ALA A 110 -10.32 13.76 -12.05
N LEU A 111 -9.16 13.85 -11.40
CA LEU A 111 -7.86 14.12 -11.99
C LEU A 111 -6.91 12.96 -11.66
N TYR A 112 -6.30 12.39 -12.69
CA TYR A 112 -5.16 11.49 -12.57
C TYR A 112 -3.90 12.23 -12.98
N ILE A 113 -2.96 12.37 -12.06
CA ILE A 113 -1.69 13.07 -12.27
C ILE A 113 -0.57 12.04 -12.32
N ASN A 114 0.22 12.06 -13.38
CA ASN A 114 1.32 11.12 -13.54
C ASN A 114 2.35 11.32 -12.41
N ASN A 115 2.80 10.23 -11.78
CA ASN A 115 3.72 10.25 -10.65
C ASN A 115 5.09 10.90 -10.95
N ASP A 116 5.41 11.13 -12.23
CA ASP A 116 6.60 11.88 -12.64
C ASP A 116 6.51 13.39 -12.30
N LEU A 117 5.31 13.91 -11.99
CA LEU A 117 5.06 15.31 -11.69
C LEU A 117 4.95 15.52 -10.18
N LYS A 118 5.64 16.55 -9.65
CA LYS A 118 5.40 17.04 -8.28
C LYS A 118 4.07 17.79 -8.27
N CYS A 119 3.10 17.34 -7.49
CA CYS A 119 1.82 18.01 -7.39
C CYS A 119 1.30 18.06 -5.96
N LYS A 120 0.38 19.01 -5.71
CA LYS A 120 -0.39 19.11 -4.47
C LYS A 120 -1.85 19.42 -4.80
N LEU A 121 -2.76 18.89 -3.99
CA LEU A 121 -4.19 19.20 -4.11
C LEU A 121 -4.43 20.64 -3.64
N ASP A 122 -5.04 21.46 -4.49
CA ASP A 122 -5.51 22.78 -4.08
C ASP A 122 -6.87 22.64 -3.39
N LYS A 123 -6.86 22.60 -2.05
CA LYS A 123 -8.08 22.45 -1.24
C LYS A 123 -9.05 23.63 -1.37
N LYS A 124 -8.59 24.81 -1.78
CA LYS A 124 -9.46 25.99 -1.93
C LYS A 124 -10.19 25.97 -3.26
N MET A 125 -9.52 25.56 -4.33
CA MET A 125 -10.10 25.40 -5.66
C MET A 125 -10.71 24.01 -5.91
N THR A 126 -10.74 23.14 -4.89
CA THR A 126 -11.39 21.82 -4.96
C THR A 126 -12.68 21.87 -4.18
N MET A 127 -13.82 21.84 -4.88
CA MET A 127 -15.14 22.02 -4.28
C MET A 127 -16.25 21.30 -5.05
N MET A 128 -17.39 21.21 -4.36
CA MET A 128 -18.66 20.83 -4.93
C MET A 128 -19.70 21.85 -4.47
N GLU A 129 -20.45 22.39 -5.44
CA GLU A 129 -21.59 23.27 -5.22
C GLU A 129 -22.83 22.55 -5.75
N ASP A 130 -23.79 22.29 -4.86
CA ASP A 130 -24.90 21.36 -5.12
C ASP A 130 -25.76 21.83 -6.31
N ASN A 131 -25.91 20.96 -7.32
CA ASN A 131 -26.59 21.25 -8.60
C ASN A 131 -25.99 22.42 -9.42
N VAL A 132 -24.81 22.93 -9.08
CA VAL A 132 -24.13 23.98 -9.86
C VAL A 132 -22.89 23.41 -10.54
N MET A 133 -21.88 23.00 -9.76
CA MET A 133 -20.61 22.54 -10.31
C MET A 133 -19.84 21.61 -9.37
N GLU A 134 -18.95 20.83 -9.97
CA GLU A 134 -17.93 20.04 -9.30
C GLU A 134 -16.58 20.39 -9.89
N MET A 135 -15.59 20.64 -9.03
CA MET A 135 -14.27 21.08 -9.43
C MET A 135 -13.21 20.42 -8.57
N VAL A 136 -12.23 19.80 -9.22
CA VAL A 136 -11.03 19.29 -8.56
C VAL A 136 -9.82 19.96 -9.18
N THR A 137 -8.94 20.48 -8.33
CA THR A 137 -7.83 21.32 -8.77
C THR A 137 -6.53 20.85 -8.14
N VAL A 138 -5.51 20.72 -8.97
CA VAL A 138 -4.16 20.33 -8.57
C VAL A 138 -3.17 21.39 -9.03
N GLU A 139 -2.25 21.76 -8.14
CA GLU A 139 -1.11 22.61 -8.46
C GLU A 139 0.13 21.73 -8.70
N ILE A 140 0.63 21.74 -9.94
CA ILE A 140 1.93 21.16 -10.29
C ILE A 140 3.01 22.16 -9.87
N ILE A 141 3.90 21.70 -9.00
CA ILE A 141 4.96 22.51 -8.40
C ILE A 141 6.19 22.45 -9.30
N ASN A 142 6.63 23.62 -9.76
CA ASN A 142 7.84 23.79 -10.54
C ASN A 142 8.88 24.58 -9.74
N ASP A 143 10.09 24.05 -9.62
CA ASP A 143 11.16 24.70 -8.86
C ASP A 143 11.80 25.88 -9.63
N THR A 144 11.71 25.88 -10.97
CA THR A 144 12.43 26.82 -11.86
C THR A 144 11.52 27.65 -12.77
N SER A 145 10.21 27.40 -12.76
CA SER A 145 9.23 28.10 -13.59
C SER A 145 7.91 28.31 -12.81
N LYS A 146 6.97 29.05 -13.40
CA LYS A 146 5.66 29.27 -12.77
C LYS A 146 4.97 27.92 -12.53
N ASN A 147 4.35 27.77 -11.37
CA ASN A 147 3.51 26.60 -11.08
C ASN A 147 2.35 26.52 -12.08
N ILE A 148 1.92 25.30 -12.36
CA ILE A 148 0.83 25.03 -13.30
C ILE A 148 -0.37 24.54 -12.52
N ILE A 149 -1.49 25.26 -12.59
CA ILE A 149 -2.77 24.83 -12.06
C ILE A 149 -3.49 24.03 -13.14
N ILE A 150 -3.98 22.86 -12.75
CA ILE A 150 -4.83 22.02 -13.57
C ILE A 150 -6.15 21.84 -12.83
N SER A 151 -7.23 22.26 -13.46
CA SER A 151 -8.57 22.11 -12.92
C SER A 151 -9.45 21.27 -13.84
N CYS A 152 -10.14 20.29 -13.26
CA CYS A 152 -11.20 19.53 -13.93
C CYS A 152 -12.55 20.01 -13.41
N VAL A 153 -13.38 20.55 -14.31
CA VAL A 153 -14.67 21.17 -13.99
C VAL A 153 -15.81 20.40 -14.65
N TYR A 154 -16.87 20.15 -13.91
CA TYR A 154 -18.15 19.72 -14.43
C TYR A 154 -19.22 20.70 -13.97
N ARG A 155 -19.92 21.36 -14.90
CA ARG A 155 -21.07 22.20 -14.57
C ARG A 155 -22.35 21.41 -14.81
N ALA A 156 -23.25 21.41 -13.83
CA ALA A 156 -24.52 20.71 -13.94
C ALA A 156 -25.40 21.33 -15.06
N PRO A 157 -26.04 20.50 -15.90
CA PRO A 157 -26.91 20.99 -16.97
C PRO A 157 -28.10 21.75 -16.39
N GLY A 158 -28.42 22.92 -16.96
CA GLY A 158 -29.52 23.78 -16.52
C GLY A 158 -29.26 24.60 -15.25
N SER A 159 -28.05 24.54 -14.68
CA SER A 159 -27.67 25.37 -13.51
C SER A 159 -27.58 26.86 -13.84
N CYS A 160 -27.69 27.73 -12.83
CA CYS A 160 -27.52 29.17 -13.01
C CYS A 160 -26.06 29.48 -13.41
N ILE A 161 -25.89 30.09 -14.59
CA ILE A 161 -24.55 30.46 -15.09
C ILE A 161 -23.91 31.50 -14.19
N ARG A 162 -24.68 32.47 -13.68
CA ARG A 162 -24.15 33.52 -12.79
C ARG A 162 -23.53 32.93 -11.52
N SER A 163 -24.19 31.97 -10.88
CA SER A 163 -23.64 31.28 -9.71
C SER A 163 -22.34 30.53 -10.02
N PHE A 164 -22.27 29.92 -11.21
CA PHE A 164 -21.05 29.27 -11.69
C PHE A 164 -19.93 30.28 -11.95
N THR A 165 -20.21 31.38 -12.63
CA THR A 165 -19.23 32.42 -12.95
C THR A 165 -18.73 33.13 -11.69
N ASP A 166 -19.61 33.45 -10.75
CA ASP A 166 -19.25 34.08 -9.47
C ASP A 166 -18.27 33.19 -8.68
N LYS A 167 -18.51 31.87 -8.66
CA LYS A 167 -17.60 30.90 -8.05
C LYS A 167 -16.23 30.87 -8.73
N ILE A 168 -16.19 30.80 -10.06
CA ILE A 168 -14.90 30.85 -10.78
C ILE A 168 -14.14 32.15 -10.50
N ASN A 169 -14.86 33.28 -10.37
CA ASN A 169 -14.28 34.59 -10.06
C ASN A 169 -13.70 34.69 -8.64
N GLU A 170 -14.19 33.90 -7.67
CA GLU A 170 -13.60 33.83 -6.32
C GLU A 170 -12.14 33.30 -6.35
N PHE A 171 -11.73 32.59 -7.40
CA PHE A 171 -10.41 31.94 -7.49
C PHE A 171 -9.37 32.72 -8.31
N VAL A 172 -9.72 33.90 -8.83
CA VAL A 172 -8.83 34.70 -9.71
C VAL A 172 -7.52 35.04 -9.01
N ASP A 173 -7.57 35.40 -7.73
CA ASP A 173 -6.38 35.71 -6.95
C ASP A 173 -5.45 34.50 -6.75
N HIS A 174 -6.00 33.28 -6.71
CA HIS A 174 -5.19 32.05 -6.64
C HIS A 174 -4.52 31.69 -7.97
N ILE A 175 -5.06 32.18 -9.09
CA ILE A 175 -4.57 31.95 -10.45
C ILE A 175 -3.48 32.96 -10.84
N LYS A 176 -3.44 34.14 -10.16
CA LYS A 176 -2.44 35.18 -10.44
C LYS A 176 -1.01 34.63 -10.43
N ASN A 177 -0.25 35.00 -11.45
CA ASN A 177 1.14 34.57 -11.68
C ASN A 177 1.39 33.07 -11.90
N LYS A 178 0.35 32.26 -12.16
CA LYS A 178 0.46 30.83 -12.48
C LYS A 178 -0.05 30.55 -13.89
N THR A 179 0.37 29.42 -14.46
CA THR A 179 -0.20 28.91 -15.72
C THR A 179 -1.44 28.07 -15.40
N LEU A 180 -2.56 28.30 -16.06
CA LEU A 180 -3.81 27.57 -15.82
C LEU A 180 -4.20 26.75 -17.05
N PHE A 181 -4.57 25.49 -16.82
CA PHE A 181 -5.35 24.65 -17.73
C PHE A 181 -6.65 24.23 -17.04
N MET A 182 -7.77 24.77 -17.48
CA MET A 182 -9.10 24.41 -16.99
C MET A 182 -9.80 23.58 -18.05
N CYS A 183 -10.06 22.31 -17.77
CA CYS A 183 -10.66 21.37 -18.71
C CYS A 183 -11.92 20.75 -18.11
N GLY A 184 -12.90 20.41 -18.95
CA GLY A 184 -14.18 19.99 -18.39
C GLY A 184 -15.31 19.90 -19.38
N ASP A 185 -16.46 19.52 -18.83
CA ASP A 185 -17.76 19.63 -19.49
C ASP A 185 -18.53 20.76 -18.80
N PHE A 186 -18.65 21.87 -19.51
CA PHE A 186 -19.26 23.10 -19.00
C PHE A 186 -20.77 23.13 -19.23
N ASN A 187 -21.31 22.22 -20.05
CA ASN A 187 -22.72 22.22 -20.45
C ASN A 187 -23.20 23.62 -20.94
N ILE A 188 -22.32 24.36 -21.63
CA ILE A 188 -22.58 25.66 -22.29
C ILE A 188 -22.13 25.49 -23.74
N ASN A 189 -23.06 25.63 -24.70
CA ASN A 189 -22.71 25.46 -26.12
C ASN A 189 -22.00 26.72 -26.66
N LEU A 190 -20.79 26.52 -27.18
CA LEU A 190 -19.92 27.58 -27.69
C LEU A 190 -19.97 27.75 -29.23
N GLU A 191 -20.87 27.04 -29.91
CA GLU A 191 -21.00 27.06 -31.38
C GLU A 191 -21.48 28.41 -31.94
N HIS A 192 -22.35 29.11 -31.22
CA HIS A 192 -22.86 30.45 -31.57
C HIS A 192 -22.92 31.35 -30.32
N PRO A 193 -21.80 31.95 -29.90
CA PRO A 193 -21.75 32.76 -28.67
C PRO A 193 -22.69 33.97 -28.71
N VAL A 194 -22.89 34.55 -29.90
CA VAL A 194 -23.65 35.80 -30.12
C VAL A 194 -25.17 35.60 -30.10
N SER A 195 -25.66 34.38 -30.36
CA SER A 195 -27.12 34.13 -30.47
C SER A 195 -27.79 33.83 -29.12
N LEU A 196 -27.01 33.53 -28.08
CA LEU A 196 -27.49 33.20 -26.74
C LEU A 196 -26.75 34.04 -25.70
N ARG A 197 -27.44 34.98 -25.05
CA ARG A 197 -26.89 35.88 -23.99
C ARG A 197 -26.07 35.11 -22.94
N THR A 198 -26.52 33.91 -22.59
CA THR A 198 -25.86 33.00 -21.65
C THR A 198 -24.47 32.54 -22.07
N SER A 199 -24.22 32.35 -23.37
CA SER A 199 -22.91 31.95 -23.88
C SER A 199 -21.98 33.16 -23.96
N SER A 200 -22.50 34.33 -24.35
CA SER A 200 -21.75 35.59 -24.34
C SER A 200 -21.23 35.95 -22.96
N ASP A 201 -22.09 35.96 -21.93
CA ASP A 201 -21.70 36.30 -20.55
C ASP A 201 -20.57 35.39 -20.03
N PHE A 202 -20.61 34.09 -20.39
CA PHE A 202 -19.57 33.14 -20.02
C PHE A 202 -18.26 33.40 -20.78
N PHE A 203 -18.33 33.73 -22.08
CA PHE A 203 -17.16 34.09 -22.88
C PHE A 203 -16.49 35.35 -22.33
N ASP A 204 -17.27 36.41 -22.04
CA ASP A 204 -16.75 37.67 -21.50
C ASP A 204 -16.05 37.44 -20.16
N MET A 205 -16.61 36.59 -19.29
CA MET A 205 -15.95 36.18 -18.05
C MET A 205 -14.63 35.47 -18.35
N ILE A 206 -14.62 34.42 -19.18
CA ILE A 206 -13.40 33.65 -19.49
C ILE A 206 -12.29 34.56 -20.05
N TYR A 207 -12.63 35.49 -20.95
CA TYR A 207 -11.69 36.47 -21.49
C TYR A 207 -11.23 37.49 -20.44
N SER A 208 -12.10 37.93 -19.54
CA SER A 208 -11.72 38.81 -18.41
C SER A 208 -10.69 38.15 -17.47
N LEU A 209 -10.68 36.81 -17.42
CA LEU A 209 -9.68 36.02 -16.69
C LEU A 209 -8.39 35.77 -17.48
N GLY A 210 -8.29 36.30 -18.70
CA GLY A 210 -7.17 36.06 -19.61
C GLY A 210 -7.12 34.61 -20.12
N LEU A 211 -8.24 33.89 -20.08
CA LEU A 211 -8.33 32.51 -20.54
C LEU A 211 -8.85 32.47 -21.98
N VAL A 212 -8.29 31.58 -22.79
CA VAL A 212 -8.72 31.36 -24.17
C VAL A 212 -9.13 29.91 -24.39
N PRO A 213 -10.22 29.65 -25.15
CA PRO A 213 -10.65 28.29 -25.50
C PRO A 213 -9.69 27.64 -26.51
N LEU A 214 -9.41 26.34 -26.34
CA LEU A 214 -8.55 25.57 -27.24
C LEU A 214 -9.30 24.62 -28.18
N ILE A 215 -10.60 24.40 -27.95
CA ILE A 215 -11.46 23.53 -28.76
C ILE A 215 -12.53 24.40 -29.43
N ASN A 216 -12.60 24.32 -30.75
CA ASN A 216 -13.56 25.06 -31.58
C ASN A 216 -14.45 24.15 -32.44
N LYS A 217 -14.28 22.82 -32.39
CA LYS A 217 -15.12 21.86 -33.11
C LYS A 217 -16.04 21.07 -32.16
N PRO A 218 -17.19 20.55 -32.64
CA PRO A 218 -18.13 19.81 -31.80
C PRO A 218 -17.52 18.60 -31.09
N THR A 219 -17.77 18.49 -29.79
CA THR A 219 -17.27 17.38 -28.94
C THR A 219 -18.36 16.36 -28.65
N ARG A 220 -19.62 16.78 -28.59
CA ARG A 220 -20.77 15.87 -28.42
C ARG A 220 -21.57 15.81 -29.71
N ILE A 221 -21.51 14.66 -30.38
CA ILE A 221 -22.12 14.43 -31.69
C ILE A 221 -23.19 13.36 -31.58
N THR A 222 -24.43 13.73 -31.87
CA THR A 222 -25.58 12.83 -31.94
C THR A 222 -26.16 12.79 -33.35
N THR A 223 -27.18 11.97 -33.58
CA THR A 223 -27.92 11.96 -34.86
C THR A 223 -28.76 13.21 -35.07
N GLN A 224 -28.93 14.07 -34.05
CA GLN A 224 -29.81 15.23 -34.06
C GLN A 224 -29.10 16.55 -33.78
N SER A 225 -27.91 16.52 -33.18
CA SER A 225 -27.18 17.72 -32.74
C SER A 225 -25.68 17.48 -32.70
N ALA A 226 -24.90 18.54 -32.91
CA ALA A 226 -23.47 18.60 -32.66
C ALA A 226 -23.24 19.84 -31.78
N THR A 227 -22.55 19.71 -30.64
CA THR A 227 -22.38 20.83 -29.69
C THR A 227 -20.96 20.91 -29.15
N ILE A 228 -20.49 22.13 -28.86
CA ILE A 228 -19.18 22.41 -28.26
C ILE A 228 -19.38 22.72 -26.78
N ILE A 229 -19.42 21.69 -25.95
CA ILE A 229 -19.65 21.82 -24.49
C ILE A 229 -18.47 21.35 -23.65
N ASP A 230 -17.56 20.58 -24.24
CA ASP A 230 -16.29 20.19 -23.64
C ASP A 230 -15.19 21.11 -24.18
N ASN A 231 -14.42 21.76 -23.29
CA ASN A 231 -13.32 22.66 -23.70
C ASN A 231 -12.12 22.56 -22.76
N ILE A 232 -10.98 23.07 -23.24
CA ILE A 232 -9.78 23.33 -22.44
C ILE A 232 -9.49 24.82 -22.57
N PHE A 233 -9.51 25.53 -21.44
CA PHE A 233 -9.18 26.94 -21.35
C PHE A 233 -7.77 27.12 -20.78
N THR A 234 -7.00 28.07 -21.31
CA THR A 234 -5.66 28.39 -20.79
C THR A 234 -5.33 29.86 -20.89
N ASN A 235 -4.48 30.35 -19.98
CA ASN A 235 -3.87 31.68 -20.05
C ASN A 235 -2.48 31.67 -20.73
N ARG A 236 -2.05 30.52 -21.27
CA ARG A 236 -0.74 30.32 -21.92
C ARG A 236 -0.88 29.64 -23.27
N LYS A 237 -1.56 30.31 -24.18
CA LYS A 237 -1.78 29.80 -25.54
C LYS A 237 -0.47 29.63 -26.34
N GLU A 238 0.50 30.51 -26.14
CA GLU A 238 1.80 30.49 -26.85
C GLU A 238 2.59 29.19 -26.63
N ASP A 239 2.34 28.53 -25.50
CA ASP A 239 2.99 27.28 -25.14
C ASP A 239 2.26 26.07 -25.73
N VAL A 240 1.08 26.23 -26.33
CA VAL A 240 0.31 25.11 -26.90
C VAL A 240 0.96 24.64 -28.20
N VAL A 241 1.45 23.40 -28.20
CA VAL A 241 2.06 22.74 -29.37
C VAL A 241 0.99 22.09 -30.24
N LYS A 242 0.03 21.41 -29.61
CA LYS A 242 -1.03 20.66 -30.31
C LYS A 242 -2.28 20.55 -29.45
N THR A 243 -3.45 20.74 -30.04
CA THR A 243 -4.76 20.56 -29.40
C THR A 243 -5.71 19.88 -30.37
N GLY A 244 -6.72 19.18 -29.86
CA GLY A 244 -7.72 18.56 -30.73
C GLY A 244 -8.68 17.61 -30.03
N ILE A 245 -9.45 16.92 -30.86
CA ILE A 245 -10.54 16.03 -30.48
C ILE A 245 -10.18 14.61 -30.93
N LEU A 246 -10.28 13.64 -30.03
CA LEU A 246 -9.99 12.24 -30.30
C LEU A 246 -11.27 11.48 -30.64
N MET A 247 -11.27 10.83 -31.80
CA MET A 247 -12.44 10.10 -32.27
C MET A 247 -12.52 8.71 -31.63
N THR A 248 -13.25 8.59 -30.52
CA THR A 248 -13.44 7.32 -29.80
C THR A 248 -14.84 7.15 -29.24
N ASP A 249 -15.26 5.90 -29.06
CA ASP A 249 -16.63 5.54 -28.67
C ASP A 249 -16.79 5.22 -27.17
N ILE A 250 -15.98 5.87 -26.34
CA ILE A 250 -16.03 5.74 -24.88
C ILE A 250 -17.38 6.29 -24.36
N SER A 251 -17.78 7.47 -24.81
CA SER A 251 -19.07 8.08 -24.47
C SER A 251 -19.67 8.77 -25.70
N ASP A 252 -20.81 9.43 -25.53
CA ASP A 252 -21.38 10.32 -26.55
C ASP A 252 -20.60 11.65 -26.67
N HIS A 253 -19.62 11.87 -25.80
CA HIS A 253 -18.65 12.96 -25.88
C HIS A 253 -17.31 12.41 -26.37
N LEU A 254 -16.70 13.13 -27.31
CA LEU A 254 -15.36 12.84 -27.79
C LEU A 254 -14.33 13.45 -26.83
N PRO A 255 -13.31 12.69 -26.40
CA PRO A 255 -12.22 13.22 -25.60
C PRO A 255 -11.49 14.37 -26.28
N ILE A 256 -11.10 15.35 -25.50
CA ILE A 256 -10.31 16.50 -25.94
C ILE A 256 -8.93 16.45 -25.31
N PHE A 257 -7.90 16.96 -25.99
CA PHE A 257 -6.55 16.96 -25.47
C PHE A 257 -5.79 18.24 -25.83
N VAL A 258 -4.78 18.54 -25.03
CA VAL A 258 -3.76 19.55 -25.31
C VAL A 258 -2.37 19.00 -24.99
N VAL A 259 -1.39 19.38 -25.81
CA VAL A 259 0.04 19.19 -25.60
C VAL A 259 0.66 20.58 -25.58
N SER A 260 1.25 20.95 -24.44
CA SER A 260 1.88 22.24 -24.22
C SER A 260 3.37 22.07 -23.91
N LYS A 261 4.20 23.05 -24.26
CA LYS A 261 5.61 23.11 -23.88
C LYS A 261 5.70 23.13 -22.36
N TYR A 262 6.55 22.27 -21.82
CA TYR A 262 6.79 22.20 -20.39
C TYR A 262 8.22 22.67 -20.13
N HIS A 263 8.36 23.96 -19.80
CA HIS A 263 9.63 24.57 -19.42
C HIS A 263 10.01 24.16 -18.01
N ASN A 264 10.51 22.94 -17.88
CA ASN A 264 11.15 22.48 -16.67
C ASN A 264 12.64 22.26 -16.97
N ASN A 265 13.48 23.23 -16.60
CA ASN A 265 14.93 23.13 -16.75
C ASN A 265 15.58 22.11 -15.80
N ASN A 266 14.75 21.39 -15.02
CA ASN A 266 15.21 20.27 -14.23
C ASN A 266 15.55 19.06 -15.12
N LYS A 267 16.70 19.14 -15.81
CA LYS A 267 17.51 17.96 -16.14
C LYS A 267 17.87 17.14 -14.87
N ASN A 268 17.65 17.72 -13.69
CA ASN A 268 17.84 17.15 -12.36
C ASN A 268 16.56 16.75 -11.61
N ILE A 269 15.36 16.78 -12.22
CA ILE A 269 14.32 15.84 -11.75
C ILE A 269 14.86 14.51 -12.23
N ILE A 270 15.56 13.87 -11.31
CA ILE A 270 16.05 12.52 -11.40
C ILE A 270 14.99 11.76 -12.18
N LYS A 271 15.39 11.21 -13.34
CA LYS A 271 14.64 10.20 -14.05
C LYS A 271 14.34 9.09 -13.03
N HIS A 272 13.26 9.24 -12.27
CA HIS A 272 12.58 8.17 -11.58
C HIS A 272 11.54 7.56 -12.53
N ASN A 273 11.89 7.46 -13.83
CA ASN A 273 11.93 6.12 -14.37
C ASN A 273 12.81 5.33 -13.38
N CYS A 274 12.23 4.79 -12.32
CA CYS A 274 12.85 3.74 -11.55
C CYS A 274 13.09 2.66 -12.58
N ILE A 275 14.27 2.70 -13.19
CA ILE A 275 14.78 1.64 -14.00
C ILE A 275 14.90 0.53 -12.97
N ASN A 276 13.85 -0.29 -12.91
CA ASN A 276 13.80 -1.37 -11.97
C ASN A 276 14.79 -2.38 -12.49
N TYR A 277 15.95 -2.41 -11.86
CA TYR A 277 16.91 -3.46 -12.07
C TYR A 277 16.43 -4.68 -11.30
N LYS A 278 16.49 -5.83 -11.93
CA LYS A 278 16.20 -7.10 -11.29
C LYS A 278 17.32 -8.07 -11.60
N ARG A 279 17.76 -8.79 -10.58
CA ARG A 279 18.67 -9.92 -10.73
C ARG A 279 18.06 -10.96 -11.66
N ASN A 280 18.83 -11.40 -12.65
CA ASN A 280 18.47 -12.56 -13.44
C ASN A 280 18.55 -13.82 -12.58
N LYS A 281 17.39 -14.33 -12.17
CA LYS A 281 17.26 -15.59 -11.42
C LYS A 281 16.53 -16.63 -12.27
N SER A 282 16.86 -16.70 -13.57
CA SER A 282 16.37 -17.76 -14.44
C SER A 282 16.91 -19.12 -13.96
N VAL A 283 16.25 -20.21 -14.37
CA VAL A 283 16.69 -21.58 -14.04
C VAL A 283 18.15 -21.77 -14.45
N LYS A 284 18.49 -21.38 -15.68
CA LYS A 284 19.87 -21.41 -16.19
C LYS A 284 20.86 -20.61 -15.33
N ALA A 285 20.52 -19.38 -14.94
CA ALA A 285 21.42 -18.55 -14.11
C ALA A 285 21.68 -19.16 -12.72
N LEU A 286 20.67 -19.82 -12.14
CA LEU A 286 20.83 -20.54 -10.87
C LEU A 286 21.62 -21.83 -11.04
N GLU A 287 21.46 -22.56 -12.15
CA GLU A 287 22.30 -23.73 -12.47
C GLU A 287 23.77 -23.34 -12.66
N ASP A 288 24.04 -22.25 -13.38
CA ASP A 288 25.39 -21.73 -13.58
C ASP A 288 26.03 -21.29 -12.25
N LEU A 289 25.28 -20.61 -11.39
CA LEU A 289 25.69 -20.30 -10.02
C LEU A 289 26.02 -21.56 -9.22
N ASN A 290 25.17 -22.58 -9.31
CA ASN A 290 25.35 -23.82 -8.56
C ASN A 290 26.61 -24.57 -9.02
N LYS A 291 26.88 -24.60 -10.33
CA LYS A 291 28.11 -25.18 -10.88
C LYS A 291 29.36 -24.43 -10.41
N ASP A 292 29.33 -23.11 -10.46
CA ASP A 292 30.45 -22.28 -10.00
C ASP A 292 30.76 -22.53 -8.52
N LEU A 293 29.73 -22.50 -7.64
CA LEU A 293 29.90 -22.72 -6.20
C LEU A 293 30.50 -24.09 -5.84
N LYS A 294 30.21 -25.14 -6.64
CA LYS A 294 30.82 -26.47 -6.45
C LYS A 294 32.32 -26.50 -6.75
N MET A 295 32.82 -25.58 -7.58
CA MET A 295 34.22 -25.47 -7.95
C MET A 295 35.00 -24.48 -7.07
N GLN A 296 34.32 -23.74 -6.19
CA GLN A 296 34.96 -22.79 -5.31
C GLN A 296 35.73 -23.47 -4.17
N ASN A 297 36.82 -22.83 -3.75
CA ASN A 297 37.60 -23.25 -2.60
C ASN A 297 37.07 -22.56 -1.32
N TRP A 298 36.71 -23.36 -0.31
CA TRP A 298 36.15 -22.89 0.95
C TRP A 298 37.16 -22.89 2.12
N THR A 299 38.45 -23.12 1.88
CA THR A 299 39.50 -23.18 2.91
C THR A 299 39.54 -21.95 3.83
N GLU A 300 39.34 -20.74 3.28
CA GLU A 300 39.27 -19.49 4.04
C GLU A 300 38.09 -19.40 5.04
N VAL A 301 37.11 -20.31 4.95
CA VAL A 301 35.97 -20.39 5.87
C VAL A 301 36.31 -21.17 7.14
N TYR A 302 37.24 -22.13 7.07
CA TYR A 302 37.55 -23.04 8.17
C TYR A 302 38.53 -22.42 9.18
N VAL A 303 38.13 -21.29 9.77
CA VAL A 303 38.86 -20.54 10.80
C VAL A 303 38.11 -20.54 12.13
N SER A 304 38.80 -20.28 13.23
CA SER A 304 38.22 -20.32 14.59
C SER A 304 37.32 -19.14 14.95
N ASP A 305 37.43 -18.01 14.24
CA ASP A 305 36.58 -16.85 14.47
C ASP A 305 35.32 -16.90 13.58
N VAL A 306 34.14 -16.82 14.23
CA VAL A 306 32.84 -16.93 13.58
C VAL A 306 32.60 -15.82 12.55
N ASN A 307 33.02 -14.59 12.85
CA ASN A 307 32.80 -13.44 11.96
C ASN A 307 33.67 -13.54 10.71
N ASN A 308 34.94 -13.91 10.87
CA ASN A 308 35.87 -14.13 9.76
C ASN A 308 35.39 -15.30 8.89
N ALA A 309 34.99 -16.43 9.49
CA ALA A 309 34.46 -17.59 8.77
C ALA A 309 33.25 -17.20 7.90
N TYR A 310 32.27 -16.49 8.48
CA TYR A 310 31.09 -16.06 7.73
C TYR A 310 31.37 -14.97 6.69
N THR A 311 32.33 -14.08 6.96
CA THR A 311 32.76 -13.04 6.00
C THR A 311 33.41 -13.68 4.78
N SER A 312 34.31 -14.64 4.96
CA SER A 312 34.91 -15.43 3.87
C SER A 312 33.85 -16.17 3.07
N PHE A 313 32.88 -16.80 3.74
CA PHE A 313 31.76 -17.48 3.10
C PHE A 313 30.93 -16.55 2.21
N MET A 314 30.51 -15.39 2.75
CA MET A 314 29.72 -14.43 2.00
C MET A 314 30.52 -13.81 0.84
N LYS A 315 31.82 -13.58 1.01
CA LYS A 315 32.69 -13.07 -0.06
C LYS A 315 32.72 -14.00 -1.27
N VAL A 316 32.93 -15.30 -1.05
CA VAL A 316 32.93 -16.32 -2.13
C VAL A 316 31.53 -16.42 -2.75
N LEU A 317 30.49 -16.54 -1.92
CA LEU A 317 29.11 -16.67 -2.39
C LEU A 317 28.67 -15.48 -3.25
N LEU A 318 28.90 -14.25 -2.78
CA LEU A 318 28.46 -13.04 -3.48
C LEU A 318 29.25 -12.81 -4.76
N LYS A 319 30.54 -13.19 -4.81
CA LYS A 319 31.34 -13.15 -6.04
C LYS A 319 30.70 -14.04 -7.13
N SER A 320 30.40 -15.29 -6.82
CA SER A 320 29.73 -16.22 -7.73
C SER A 320 28.31 -15.75 -8.08
N PHE A 321 27.53 -15.29 -7.10
CA PHE A 321 26.18 -14.78 -7.31
C PHE A 321 26.15 -13.57 -8.24
N ASN A 322 27.09 -12.63 -8.06
CA ASN A 322 27.18 -11.43 -8.90
C ASN A 322 27.56 -11.75 -10.34
N SER A 323 28.42 -12.75 -10.55
CA SER A 323 28.84 -13.20 -11.88
C SER A 323 27.70 -13.88 -12.65
N SER A 324 27.02 -14.83 -12.01
CA SER A 324 25.99 -15.66 -12.65
C SER A 324 24.61 -15.00 -12.70
N CYS A 325 24.21 -14.30 -11.64
CA CYS A 325 22.91 -13.64 -11.52
C CYS A 325 23.04 -12.12 -11.76
N LYS A 326 23.29 -11.73 -13.02
CA LYS A 326 23.49 -10.32 -13.43
C LYS A 326 22.24 -9.45 -13.26
N LEU A 327 22.43 -8.15 -13.00
CA LEU A 327 21.34 -7.17 -12.96
C LEU A 327 20.84 -6.86 -14.37
N ILE A 328 19.55 -7.04 -14.62
CA ILE A 328 18.89 -6.74 -15.89
C ILE A 328 17.93 -5.57 -15.68
N LYS A 329 17.92 -4.64 -16.65
CA LYS A 329 16.97 -3.54 -16.73
C LYS A 329 15.58 -4.06 -17.12
N ILE A 330 14.58 -3.84 -16.28
CA ILE A 330 13.18 -4.10 -16.63
C ILE A 330 12.70 -2.94 -17.51
N THR A 331 12.34 -3.24 -18.76
CA THR A 331 11.50 -2.37 -19.57
C THR A 331 10.05 -2.64 -19.20
N GLY A 332 9.26 -1.58 -18.98
CA GLY A 332 7.86 -1.71 -18.58
C GLY A 332 7.12 -2.66 -19.52
N LYS A 333 6.61 -3.77 -18.99
CA LYS A 333 5.73 -4.64 -19.77
C LYS A 333 4.50 -3.81 -20.12
N ARG A 334 4.12 -3.80 -21.40
CA ARG A 334 2.76 -3.41 -21.78
C ARG A 334 1.82 -4.33 -21.01
N ASP A 335 0.79 -3.76 -20.39
CA ASP A 335 -0.34 -4.50 -19.81
C ASP A 335 -1.07 -5.26 -20.92
N ASN A 336 -0.46 -6.33 -21.41
CA ASN A 336 -1.15 -7.30 -22.23
C ASN A 336 -2.00 -8.12 -21.27
N GLN A 337 -3.28 -7.76 -21.20
CA GLN A 337 -4.28 -8.59 -20.55
C GLN A 337 -4.16 -10.01 -21.15
N PRO A 338 -3.94 -11.05 -20.32
CA PRO A 338 -3.57 -12.38 -20.82
C PRO A 338 -4.60 -13.01 -21.78
N TRP A 339 -5.86 -12.61 -21.66
CA TRP A 339 -6.97 -13.08 -22.49
C TRP A 339 -7.13 -12.31 -23.82
N MET A 340 -6.32 -11.28 -24.08
CA MET A 340 -6.42 -10.43 -25.27
C MET A 340 -5.69 -11.05 -26.48
N THR A 341 -6.42 -11.81 -27.29
CA THR A 341 -5.88 -12.44 -28.51
C THR A 341 -5.69 -11.43 -29.65
N ASN A 342 -4.83 -11.74 -30.63
CA ASN A 342 -4.66 -10.92 -31.83
C ASN A 342 -5.96 -10.75 -32.63
N GLY A 343 -6.84 -11.76 -32.62
CA GLY A 343 -8.17 -11.68 -33.25
C GLY A 343 -9.06 -10.61 -32.61
N ILE A 344 -9.06 -10.52 -31.27
CA ILE A 344 -9.82 -9.48 -30.56
C ILE A 344 -9.25 -8.09 -30.86
N LYS A 345 -7.92 -7.94 -30.92
CA LYS A 345 -7.26 -6.68 -31.28
C LYS A 345 -7.68 -6.19 -32.68
N ASN A 346 -7.69 -7.08 -33.67
CA ASN A 346 -8.13 -6.75 -35.03
C ASN A 346 -9.61 -6.38 -35.09
N ALA A 347 -10.46 -7.08 -34.32
CA ALA A 347 -11.88 -6.74 -34.22
C ALA A 347 -12.09 -5.37 -33.56
N CYS A 348 -11.30 -5.00 -32.54
CA CYS A 348 -11.31 -3.65 -31.97
C CYS A 348 -10.95 -2.58 -33.01
N ALA A 349 -9.95 -2.82 -33.86
CA ALA A 349 -9.59 -1.89 -34.95
C ALA A 349 -10.74 -1.74 -35.96
N LYS A 350 -11.40 -2.84 -36.34
CA LYS A 350 -12.56 -2.79 -37.26
C LYS A 350 -13.75 -2.06 -36.64
N LYS A 351 -14.01 -2.23 -35.35
CA LYS A 351 -15.03 -1.46 -34.61
C LYS A 351 -14.74 0.05 -34.73
N ASN A 352 -13.50 0.48 -34.50
CA ASN A 352 -13.13 1.89 -34.57
C ASN A 352 -13.34 2.41 -36.00
N SER A 353 -12.92 1.67 -37.03
CA SER A 353 -13.17 2.04 -38.43
C SER A 353 -14.67 2.26 -38.74
N LEU A 354 -15.56 1.40 -38.21
CA LEU A 354 -17.01 1.57 -38.38
C LEU A 354 -17.56 2.77 -37.60
N TYR A 355 -17.01 3.06 -36.42
CA TYR A 355 -17.38 4.24 -35.64
C TYR A 355 -16.96 5.54 -36.35
N MET A 356 -15.77 5.57 -36.94
CA MET A 356 -15.29 6.70 -37.75
C MET A 356 -16.21 6.96 -38.95
N ARG A 357 -16.69 5.89 -39.60
CA ARG A 357 -17.67 6.00 -40.67
C ARG A 357 -19.01 6.58 -40.17
N PHE A 358 -19.44 6.20 -38.97
CA PHE A 358 -20.64 6.78 -38.35
C PHE A 358 -20.46 8.27 -38.03
N LEU A 359 -19.32 8.69 -37.47
CA LEU A 359 -19.07 10.10 -37.19
C LEU A 359 -19.06 10.97 -38.45
N LYS A 360 -18.57 10.43 -39.58
CA LYS A 360 -18.55 11.13 -40.87
C LYS A 360 -19.90 11.21 -41.55
N LEU A 361 -20.67 10.11 -41.57
CA LEU A 361 -21.93 10.03 -42.31
C LEU A 361 -23.14 10.46 -41.47
N GLN A 362 -23.08 10.24 -40.16
CA GLN A 362 -24.16 10.47 -39.17
C GLN A 362 -25.51 9.82 -39.51
N THR A 363 -25.57 8.89 -40.46
CA THR A 363 -26.81 8.19 -40.83
C THR A 363 -27.19 7.06 -39.87
N LYS A 364 -28.47 6.69 -39.90
CA LYS A 364 -29.01 5.59 -39.09
C LYS A 364 -28.37 4.24 -39.47
N GLU A 365 -28.12 4.00 -40.75
CA GLU A 365 -27.51 2.78 -41.28
C GLU A 365 -26.07 2.62 -40.78
N ALA A 366 -25.29 3.70 -40.81
CA ALA A 366 -23.90 3.69 -40.32
C ALA A 366 -23.87 3.42 -38.80
N LYS A 367 -24.78 4.03 -38.05
CA LYS A 367 -24.96 3.82 -36.59
C LYS A 367 -25.33 2.38 -36.26
N ASP A 368 -26.28 1.80 -36.99
CA ASP A 368 -26.77 0.44 -36.76
C ASP A 368 -25.70 -0.61 -37.10
N ARG A 369 -24.95 -0.41 -38.20
CA ARG A 369 -23.83 -1.28 -38.56
C ARG A 369 -22.73 -1.28 -37.50
N TYR A 370 -22.37 -0.10 -36.99
CA TYR A 370 -21.42 0.04 -35.89
C TYR A 370 -21.93 -0.65 -34.61
N LYS A 371 -23.19 -0.37 -34.19
CA LYS A 371 -23.79 -0.98 -32.99
C LYS A 371 -23.84 -2.50 -33.06
N LYS A 372 -24.26 -3.06 -34.20
CA LYS A 372 -24.30 -4.52 -34.42
C LYS A 372 -22.91 -5.15 -34.25
N TYR A 373 -21.88 -4.52 -34.82
CA TYR A 373 -20.51 -5.00 -34.68
C TYR A 373 -19.97 -4.86 -33.25
N LYS A 374 -20.19 -3.72 -32.60
CA LYS A 374 -19.81 -3.46 -31.20
C LYS A 374 -20.39 -4.52 -30.26
N ASN A 375 -21.70 -4.78 -30.37
CA ASN A 375 -22.39 -5.74 -29.50
C ASN A 375 -21.82 -7.15 -29.68
N LYS A 376 -21.57 -7.58 -30.93
CA LYS A 376 -20.93 -8.87 -31.22
C LYS A 376 -19.53 -8.97 -30.59
N LEU A 377 -18.72 -7.93 -30.71
CA LEU A 377 -17.38 -7.88 -30.12
C LEU A 377 -17.41 -7.93 -28.58
N VAL A 378 -18.33 -7.19 -27.94
CA VAL A 378 -18.50 -7.22 -26.49
C VAL A 378 -18.85 -8.64 -26.00
N THR A 379 -19.72 -9.36 -26.72
CA THR A 379 -20.05 -10.76 -26.40
C THR A 379 -18.83 -11.67 -26.48
N ILE A 380 -18.02 -11.54 -27.54
CA ILE A 380 -16.78 -12.32 -27.72
C ILE A 380 -15.79 -12.05 -26.59
N ILE A 381 -15.57 -10.78 -26.23
CA ILE A 381 -14.66 -10.40 -25.13
C ILE A 381 -15.15 -10.97 -23.79
N ARG A 382 -16.46 -10.90 -23.52
CA ARG A 382 -17.04 -11.46 -22.28
C ARG A 382 -16.84 -12.98 -22.21
N LYS A 383 -17.06 -13.70 -23.32
CA LYS A 383 -16.84 -15.15 -23.41
C LYS A 383 -15.37 -15.50 -23.15
N GLN A 384 -14.43 -14.83 -23.83
CA GLN A 384 -12.99 -15.09 -23.67
C GLN A 384 -12.50 -14.83 -22.24
N LYS A 385 -12.98 -13.75 -21.60
CA LYS A 385 -12.67 -13.46 -20.18
C LYS A 385 -13.16 -14.58 -19.26
N LYS A 386 -14.41 -15.04 -19.47
CA LYS A 386 -15.03 -16.10 -18.65
C LYS A 386 -14.25 -17.41 -18.77
N GLU A 387 -13.89 -17.80 -19.99
CA GLU A 387 -13.11 -19.03 -20.26
C GLU A 387 -11.74 -18.95 -19.61
N TYR A 388 -10.98 -17.87 -19.83
CA TYR A 388 -9.64 -17.72 -19.28
C TYR A 388 -9.61 -17.78 -17.74
N TYR A 389 -10.45 -16.99 -17.07
CA TYR A 389 -10.48 -17.00 -15.60
C TYR A 389 -11.10 -18.28 -15.04
N GLY A 390 -12.06 -18.89 -15.75
CA GLY A 390 -12.62 -20.19 -15.39
C GLY A 390 -11.56 -21.30 -15.40
N GLU A 391 -10.76 -21.39 -16.45
CA GLU A 391 -9.63 -22.33 -16.54
C GLU A 391 -8.58 -22.07 -15.45
N LEU A 392 -8.26 -20.80 -15.20
CA LEU A 392 -7.27 -20.41 -14.19
C LEU A 392 -7.71 -20.80 -12.77
N LEU A 393 -8.99 -20.59 -12.43
CA LEU A 393 -9.58 -20.99 -11.16
C LEU A 393 -9.65 -22.51 -11.04
N ASN A 394 -10.11 -23.21 -12.08
CA ASN A 394 -10.16 -24.68 -12.09
C ASN A 394 -8.77 -25.31 -11.87
N LYS A 395 -7.72 -24.73 -12.47
CA LYS A 395 -6.34 -25.19 -12.28
C LYS A 395 -5.82 -24.99 -10.84
N ASN A 396 -6.40 -24.06 -10.08
CA ASN A 396 -5.96 -23.68 -8.74
C ASN A 396 -6.95 -24.07 -7.63
N LYS A 397 -7.99 -24.87 -7.94
CA LYS A 397 -9.10 -25.18 -7.02
C LYS A 397 -8.65 -25.75 -5.66
N ASP A 398 -7.57 -26.52 -5.63
CA ASP A 398 -7.07 -27.19 -4.42
C ASP A 398 -6.15 -26.27 -3.59
N ASN A 399 -5.85 -25.06 -4.06
CA ASN A 399 -5.01 -24.09 -3.37
C ASN A 399 -5.81 -22.81 -3.09
N ILE A 400 -6.39 -22.76 -1.88
CA ILE A 400 -7.26 -21.65 -1.47
C ILE A 400 -6.54 -20.31 -1.51
N LYS A 401 -5.23 -20.29 -1.21
CA LYS A 401 -4.41 -19.07 -1.19
C LYS A 401 -4.19 -18.51 -2.60
N THR A 402 -3.87 -19.35 -3.58
CA THR A 402 -3.71 -18.90 -4.97
C THR A 402 -5.06 -18.54 -5.59
N THR A 403 -6.12 -19.27 -5.25
CA THR A 403 -7.49 -18.95 -5.66
C THR A 403 -7.93 -17.58 -5.16
N TRP A 404 -7.78 -17.29 -3.86
CA TRP A 404 -8.03 -15.96 -3.31
C TRP A 404 -7.11 -14.89 -3.92
N GLY A 405 -5.87 -15.23 -4.25
CA GLY A 405 -4.97 -14.34 -4.98
C GLY A 405 -5.47 -14.00 -6.39
N ILE A 406 -6.02 -14.97 -7.12
CA ILE A 406 -6.64 -14.73 -8.44
C ILE A 406 -7.88 -13.85 -8.30
N ILE A 407 -8.75 -14.17 -7.33
CA ILE A 407 -9.96 -13.40 -7.04
C ILE A 407 -9.62 -11.95 -6.66
N ASN A 408 -8.67 -11.74 -5.75
CA ASN A 408 -8.25 -10.40 -5.33
C ASN A 408 -7.64 -9.58 -6.47
N ASN A 409 -6.87 -10.22 -7.36
CA ASN A 409 -6.36 -9.57 -8.58
C ASN A 409 -7.51 -9.17 -9.52
N VAL A 410 -8.50 -10.03 -9.72
CA VAL A 410 -9.67 -9.72 -10.57
C VAL A 410 -10.52 -8.60 -9.97
N ILE A 411 -10.67 -8.57 -8.65
CA ILE A 411 -11.45 -7.56 -7.90
C ILE A 411 -10.60 -6.28 -7.65
N ASN A 412 -9.34 -6.22 -8.10
CA ASN A 412 -8.41 -5.10 -7.85
C ASN A 412 -8.23 -4.74 -6.36
N ARG A 413 -8.45 -5.69 -5.43
CA ARG A 413 -8.25 -5.43 -3.98
C ARG A 413 -6.78 -5.21 -3.62
N ASP A 414 -5.85 -5.78 -4.39
CA ASP A 414 -4.41 -5.79 -4.06
C ASP A 414 -3.70 -4.44 -4.32
N ASN A 415 -4.33 -3.49 -5.02
CA ASN A 415 -3.73 -2.17 -5.29
C ASN A 415 -3.92 -1.15 -4.14
N LYS A 416 -4.70 -1.46 -3.10
CA LYS A 416 -5.05 -0.50 -2.03
C LYS A 416 -3.87 -0.05 -1.16
N ASN A 417 -2.89 -0.95 -0.93
CA ASN A 417 -1.94 -0.83 0.19
C ASN A 417 -0.45 -0.83 -0.20
N ALA A 418 -0.11 -1.03 -1.47
CA ALA A 418 1.28 -1.35 -1.84
C ALA A 418 2.16 -0.13 -2.16
N ARG A 419 1.59 1.05 -2.47
CA ARG A 419 2.37 2.20 -2.94
C ARG A 419 2.42 3.30 -1.89
N LEU A 420 3.64 3.70 -1.55
CA LEU A 420 3.93 4.89 -0.77
C LEU A 420 3.45 6.13 -1.54
N PRO A 421 2.97 7.18 -0.85
CA PRO A 421 2.62 8.46 -1.46
C PRO A 421 3.86 9.12 -2.09
N ASN A 422 3.61 10.10 -2.97
CA ASN A 422 4.66 10.87 -3.64
C ASN A 422 5.42 11.81 -2.68
N TYR A 423 4.84 12.11 -1.51
CA TYR A 423 5.47 12.92 -0.46
C TYR A 423 5.02 12.48 0.93
N PHE A 424 5.79 12.90 1.93
CA PHE A 424 5.49 12.73 3.35
C PHE A 424 5.58 14.08 4.06
N VAL A 425 4.79 14.24 5.13
CA VAL A 425 4.78 15.48 5.92
C VAL A 425 5.55 15.26 7.21
N LYS A 426 6.50 16.15 7.50
CA LYS A 426 7.21 16.25 8.80
C LYS A 426 7.29 17.71 9.21
N ASP A 427 6.87 18.03 10.44
CA ASP A 427 6.94 19.39 11.01
C ASP A 427 6.37 20.49 10.09
N ASN A 428 5.22 20.19 9.44
CA ASN A 428 4.55 21.04 8.43
C ASN A 428 5.37 21.32 7.15
N LYS A 429 6.38 20.50 6.84
CA LYS A 429 7.14 20.53 5.58
C LYS A 429 6.89 19.24 4.79
N ASP A 430 6.73 19.40 3.48
CA ASP A 430 6.52 18.31 2.53
C ASP A 430 7.86 17.79 1.99
N ILE A 431 8.13 16.51 2.19
CA ILE A 431 9.34 15.82 1.75
C ILE A 431 9.00 14.96 0.54
N TYR A 432 9.65 15.23 -0.60
CA TYR A 432 9.44 14.52 -1.86
C TYR A 432 10.61 13.58 -2.23
N GLU A 433 11.81 13.81 -1.69
CA GLU A 433 12.99 13.04 -2.06
C GLU A 433 12.96 11.64 -1.42
N VAL A 434 12.97 10.58 -2.24
CA VAL A 434 12.86 9.19 -1.75
C VAL A 434 14.00 8.82 -0.80
N LYS A 435 15.21 9.37 -1.00
CA LYS A 435 16.36 9.14 -0.12
C LYS A 435 16.14 9.78 1.25
N GLU A 436 15.66 11.01 1.29
CA GLU A 436 15.31 11.72 2.52
C GLU A 436 14.15 11.01 3.23
N ILE A 437 13.07 10.65 2.53
CA ILE A 437 11.96 9.86 3.05
C ILE A 437 12.46 8.54 3.67
N SER A 438 13.39 7.85 3.01
CA SER A 438 13.97 6.59 3.53
C SER A 438 14.77 6.81 4.82
N ASN A 439 15.55 7.89 4.89
CA ASN A 439 16.28 8.27 6.11
C ASN A 439 15.31 8.61 7.25
N GLU A 440 14.28 9.39 6.97
CA GLU A 440 13.25 9.76 7.94
C GLU A 440 12.47 8.56 8.47
N PHE A 441 12.11 7.60 7.61
CA PHE A 441 11.54 6.34 8.07
C PHE A 441 12.50 5.57 8.99
N ASN A 442 13.79 5.52 8.65
CA ASN A 442 14.76 4.81 9.47
C ASN A 442 14.88 5.46 10.85
N ASP A 443 14.94 6.78 10.90
CA ASP A 443 15.03 7.57 12.13
C ASP A 443 13.78 7.42 12.98
N PHE A 444 12.61 7.48 12.36
CA PHE A 444 11.35 7.23 13.03
C PHE A 444 11.32 5.82 13.65
N PHE A 445 11.64 4.77 12.90
CA PHE A 445 11.56 3.40 13.42
C PHE A 445 12.54 3.11 14.55
N ILE A 446 13.75 3.68 14.51
CA ILE A 446 14.76 3.50 15.56
C ILE A 446 14.39 4.30 16.82
N ASN A 447 13.98 5.56 16.65
CA ASN A 447 13.80 6.46 17.79
C ASN A 447 12.49 6.26 18.53
N VAL A 448 11.44 5.71 17.89
CA VAL A 448 10.16 5.54 18.61
C VAL A 448 10.26 4.49 19.71
N GLY A 449 10.95 3.37 19.48
CA GLY A 449 11.18 2.38 20.55
C GLY A 449 12.02 2.97 21.67
N ARG A 450 13.12 3.63 21.30
CA ARG A 450 14.06 4.27 22.23
C ARG A 450 13.40 5.32 23.13
N SER A 451 12.67 6.27 22.55
CA SER A 451 11.99 7.33 23.31
C SER A 451 10.95 6.79 24.31
N LEU A 452 10.24 5.72 23.95
CA LEU A 452 9.29 5.04 24.86
C LEU A 452 9.99 4.35 26.05
N VAL A 453 11.20 3.83 25.83
CA VAL A 453 11.97 3.13 26.87
C VAL A 453 12.72 4.12 27.77
N GLU A 454 13.35 5.14 27.18
CA GLU A 454 14.16 6.14 27.90
C GLU A 454 13.32 7.13 28.71
N SER A 455 12.04 7.35 28.34
CA SER A 455 11.12 8.17 29.14
C SER A 455 10.68 7.50 30.45
N LYS A 456 10.99 6.21 30.66
CA LYS A 456 10.62 5.48 31.88
C LYS A 456 11.76 5.42 32.89
N PRO A 457 11.47 5.56 34.20
CA PRO A 457 12.48 5.44 35.25
C PRO A 457 13.09 4.03 35.28
N ILE A 458 14.36 3.94 35.66
CA ILE A 458 15.01 2.66 35.90
C ILE A 458 14.53 2.12 37.25
N ILE A 459 13.58 1.18 37.22
CA ILE A 459 13.12 0.52 38.43
C ILE A 459 14.02 -0.70 38.68
N HIS A 460 14.91 -0.62 39.67
CA HIS A 460 15.70 -1.77 40.10
C HIS A 460 14.79 -2.79 40.79
N ASP A 461 14.95 -4.07 40.43
CA ASP A 461 13.98 -5.12 40.69
C ASP A 461 14.22 -5.84 42.02
N THR A 462 13.13 -6.14 42.73
CA THR A 462 13.06 -7.06 43.88
C THR A 462 11.96 -8.13 43.71
N MET A 463 11.15 -8.08 42.64
CA MET A 463 10.08 -9.03 42.36
C MET A 463 10.58 -10.17 41.47
N ASN A 464 11.08 -11.24 42.10
CA ASN A 464 11.36 -12.50 41.42
C ASN A 464 10.05 -13.25 41.11
N THR A 465 9.34 -12.86 40.03
CA THR A 465 8.14 -13.56 39.52
C THR A 465 8.46 -14.87 38.79
N ILE A 466 9.73 -15.09 38.44
CA ILE A 466 10.19 -16.28 37.72
C ILE A 466 10.92 -17.23 38.69
N PRO A 467 10.38 -18.45 38.93
CA PRO A 467 11.11 -19.47 39.68
C PRO A 467 12.37 -19.88 38.90
N ARG A 468 13.47 -20.11 39.62
CA ARG A 468 14.75 -20.47 38.99
C ARG A 468 14.69 -21.92 38.50
N ASN A 469 14.83 -22.13 37.19
CA ASN A 469 14.96 -23.46 36.63
C ASN A 469 16.30 -24.10 37.04
N VAL A 470 16.24 -25.34 37.51
CA VAL A 470 17.41 -26.14 37.87
C VAL A 470 18.20 -26.58 36.64
N ASN A 471 17.51 -26.88 35.54
CA ASN A 471 18.09 -27.40 34.30
C ASN A 471 18.65 -26.28 33.42
N SER A 472 19.67 -26.60 32.62
CA SER A 472 20.23 -25.66 31.63
C SER A 472 20.17 -26.24 30.22
N ILE A 473 19.90 -25.38 29.25
CA ILE A 473 19.91 -25.76 27.84
C ILE A 473 21.31 -26.18 27.38
N LEU A 474 21.37 -27.24 26.57
CA LEU A 474 22.56 -27.66 25.83
C LEU A 474 22.38 -27.35 24.34
N LEU A 475 23.42 -26.81 23.71
CA LEU A 475 23.43 -26.55 22.27
C LEU A 475 24.13 -27.71 21.54
N ASP A 476 23.33 -28.68 21.11
CA ASP A 476 23.82 -29.80 20.30
C ASP A 476 24.30 -29.33 18.92
N LYS A 477 25.32 -30.01 18.41
CA LYS A 477 25.85 -29.80 17.05
C LYS A 477 24.75 -29.98 16.00
N VAL A 478 24.90 -29.28 14.89
CA VAL A 478 24.04 -29.38 13.71
C VAL A 478 24.75 -30.15 12.61
N ASP A 479 24.03 -31.02 11.92
CA ASP A 479 24.53 -31.73 10.74
C ASP A 479 23.99 -31.12 9.44
N GLN A 480 24.56 -31.57 8.32
CA GLN A 480 24.15 -31.08 6.99
C GLN A 480 22.71 -31.50 6.64
N GLN A 481 22.26 -32.67 7.11
CA GLN A 481 20.92 -33.17 6.78
C GLN A 481 19.82 -32.31 7.44
N GLU A 482 20.07 -31.84 8.65
CA GLU A 482 19.20 -30.93 9.36
C GLU A 482 19.06 -29.59 8.64
N ILE A 483 20.17 -28.96 8.25
CA ILE A 483 20.16 -27.72 7.49
C ILE A 483 19.42 -27.90 6.15
N ARG A 484 19.68 -29.02 5.46
CA ARG A 484 18.99 -29.40 4.22
C ARG A 484 17.47 -29.49 4.43
N ASN A 485 17.03 -30.15 5.50
CA ASN A 485 15.61 -30.30 5.83
C ASN A 485 14.96 -28.96 6.17
N ILE A 486 15.62 -28.11 6.96
CA ILE A 486 15.14 -26.76 7.29
C ILE A 486 14.90 -25.95 6.01
N VAL A 487 15.88 -25.91 5.11
CA VAL A 487 15.79 -25.14 3.87
C VAL A 487 14.73 -25.71 2.93
N LYS A 488 14.65 -27.04 2.76
CA LYS A 488 13.66 -27.68 1.89
C LYS A 488 12.22 -27.40 2.32
N ASN A 489 11.94 -27.48 3.62
CA ASN A 489 10.59 -27.33 4.20
C ASN A 489 10.06 -25.88 4.19
N TRP A 490 10.92 -24.88 3.99
CA TRP A 490 10.47 -23.50 3.94
C TRP A 490 9.70 -23.13 2.68
N GLY A 491 8.82 -22.14 2.77
CA GLY A 491 8.17 -21.57 1.59
C GLY A 491 9.16 -20.86 0.67
N SER A 492 9.01 -21.03 -0.64
CA SER A 492 9.85 -20.43 -1.68
C SER A 492 9.56 -18.92 -1.87
N LYS A 493 9.80 -18.12 -0.82
CA LYS A 493 9.59 -16.67 -0.80
C LYS A 493 10.66 -15.97 -1.65
N ARG A 494 10.24 -14.94 -2.41
CA ARG A 494 11.09 -14.12 -3.30
C ARG A 494 11.47 -12.74 -2.74
N SER A 495 11.09 -12.44 -1.50
CA SER A 495 11.54 -11.22 -0.83
C SER A 495 13.04 -11.33 -0.54
N THR A 496 13.81 -10.39 -1.07
CA THR A 496 15.26 -10.40 -0.95
C THR A 496 15.73 -9.78 0.37
N ASP A 497 16.88 -10.20 0.88
CA ASP A 497 17.56 -9.58 2.02
C ASP A 497 18.46 -8.40 1.60
N CYS A 498 19.41 -7.99 2.45
CA CYS A 498 20.36 -6.90 2.17
C CYS A 498 21.30 -7.19 0.99
N ASP A 499 21.50 -8.47 0.64
CA ASP A 499 22.45 -8.93 -0.38
C ASP A 499 21.74 -9.43 -1.67
N ASP A 500 20.46 -9.08 -1.85
CA ASP A 500 19.60 -9.53 -2.95
C ASP A 500 19.30 -11.04 -2.98
N LEU A 501 19.62 -11.77 -1.91
CA LEU A 501 19.34 -13.20 -1.79
C LEU A 501 17.90 -13.44 -1.33
N ASP A 502 17.24 -14.39 -1.96
CA ASP A 502 15.90 -14.86 -1.55
C ASP A 502 15.93 -16.36 -1.27
N MET A 503 14.87 -16.89 -0.67
CA MET A 503 14.84 -18.30 -0.29
C MET A 503 14.79 -19.24 -1.50
N VAL A 504 14.36 -18.75 -2.67
CA VAL A 504 14.42 -19.52 -3.92
C VAL A 504 15.86 -19.73 -4.35
N THR A 505 16.68 -18.66 -4.32
CA THR A 505 18.12 -18.73 -4.59
C THR A 505 18.81 -19.65 -3.58
N VAL A 506 18.55 -19.48 -2.28
CA VAL A 506 19.18 -20.32 -1.24
C VAL A 506 18.85 -21.80 -1.43
N LYS A 507 17.58 -22.15 -1.69
CA LYS A 507 17.19 -23.54 -2.00
C LYS A 507 17.92 -24.13 -3.19
N ALA A 508 18.19 -23.34 -4.22
CA ALA A 508 18.86 -23.81 -5.43
C ALA A 508 20.35 -24.10 -5.20
N ILE A 509 21.00 -23.37 -4.29
CA ILE A 509 22.45 -23.46 -4.05
C ILE A 509 22.82 -24.22 -2.79
N ILE A 510 21.86 -24.52 -1.90
CA ILE A 510 22.16 -25.01 -0.55
C ILE A 510 23.08 -26.22 -0.56
N GLU A 511 22.87 -27.19 -1.42
CA GLU A 511 23.69 -28.40 -1.52
C GLU A 511 25.16 -28.12 -1.83
N SER A 512 25.47 -27.02 -2.51
CA SER A 512 26.84 -26.64 -2.88
C SER A 512 27.55 -25.81 -1.83
N VAL A 513 26.83 -25.29 -0.85
CA VAL A 513 27.37 -24.44 0.22
C VAL A 513 27.12 -25.02 1.61
N ILE A 514 26.52 -26.21 1.70
CA ILE A 514 26.02 -26.77 2.95
C ILE A 514 27.14 -27.12 3.92
N GLU A 515 28.24 -27.68 3.43
CA GLU A 515 29.38 -28.08 4.25
C GLU A 515 30.05 -26.89 4.95
N PRO A 516 30.54 -25.84 4.24
CA PRO A 516 31.14 -24.68 4.91
C PRO A 516 30.13 -23.95 5.78
N PHE A 517 28.84 -23.91 5.40
CA PHE A 517 27.81 -23.28 6.23
C PHE A 517 27.50 -24.07 7.51
N THR A 518 27.56 -25.41 7.46
CA THR A 518 27.39 -26.27 8.64
C THR A 518 28.52 -26.05 9.64
N TYR A 519 29.75 -25.88 9.15
CA TYR A 519 30.89 -25.52 10.00
C TYR A 519 30.64 -24.20 10.73
N ILE A 520 30.22 -23.14 10.02
CA ILE A 520 29.91 -21.83 10.61
C ILE A 520 28.80 -21.94 11.66
N CYS A 521 27.73 -22.70 11.38
CA CYS A 521 26.65 -22.89 12.35
C CYS A 521 27.15 -23.56 13.64
N ASN A 522 27.96 -24.63 13.53
CA ASN A 522 28.53 -25.31 14.68
C ASN A 522 29.50 -24.43 15.46
N LEU A 523 30.34 -23.67 14.76
CA LEU A 523 31.27 -22.73 15.38
C LEU A 523 30.52 -21.62 16.13
N SER A 524 29.44 -21.09 15.55
CA SER A 524 28.57 -20.10 16.20
C SER A 524 27.94 -20.66 17.49
N LEU A 525 27.37 -21.87 17.43
CA LEU A 525 26.72 -22.50 18.59
C LEU A 525 27.70 -22.88 19.70
N SER A 526 28.93 -23.31 19.36
CA SER A 526 29.92 -23.71 20.36
C SER A 526 30.60 -22.53 21.04
N THR A 527 30.82 -21.43 20.32
CA THR A 527 31.46 -20.22 20.85
C THR A 527 30.48 -19.24 21.48
N GLY A 528 29.17 -19.40 21.24
CA GLY A 528 28.17 -18.46 21.73
C GLY A 528 28.18 -17.12 21.00
N VAL A 529 28.66 -17.09 19.75
CA VAL A 529 28.78 -15.86 18.94
C VAL A 529 27.85 -15.94 17.73
N PHE A 530 27.01 -14.92 17.55
CA PHE A 530 26.17 -14.76 16.37
C PHE A 530 26.86 -13.83 15.36
N PRO A 531 27.05 -14.23 14.09
CA PRO A 531 27.83 -13.45 13.12
C PRO A 531 27.32 -12.01 12.89
N ASP A 532 28.23 -11.05 12.79
CA ASP A 532 27.92 -9.63 12.65
C ASP A 532 27.20 -9.27 11.35
N LEU A 533 27.63 -9.84 10.22
CA LEU A 533 26.96 -9.62 8.93
C LEU A 533 25.52 -10.17 8.91
N MET A 534 25.20 -11.17 9.75
CA MET A 534 23.83 -11.68 9.89
C MET A 534 22.90 -10.72 10.66
N LYS A 535 23.45 -9.71 11.34
CA LYS A 535 22.70 -8.76 12.18
C LYS A 535 22.25 -7.50 11.45
N ILE A 536 22.50 -7.40 10.14
CA ILE A 536 22.09 -6.28 9.30
C ILE A 536 20.70 -6.54 8.71
N ALA A 537 19.71 -5.75 9.09
CA ALA A 537 18.33 -5.87 8.61
C ALA A 537 18.02 -4.84 7.50
N LYS A 538 17.44 -5.30 6.39
CA LYS A 538 16.79 -4.42 5.42
C LYS A 538 15.34 -4.21 5.84
N VAL A 539 14.93 -2.98 6.12
CA VAL A 539 13.57 -2.66 6.57
C VAL A 539 12.73 -2.11 5.42
N VAL A 540 11.49 -2.57 5.30
CA VAL A 540 10.50 -2.06 4.35
C VAL A 540 9.31 -1.50 5.12
N PRO A 541 8.91 -0.23 4.89
CA PRO A 541 7.74 0.36 5.55
C PRO A 541 6.46 -0.22 4.96
N LEU A 542 5.61 -0.81 5.80
CA LEU A 542 4.31 -1.35 5.42
C LEU A 542 3.19 -0.47 5.99
N PHE A 543 2.32 0.05 5.12
CA PHE A 543 1.20 0.89 5.55
C PHE A 543 0.23 0.10 6.44
N LYS A 544 -0.16 0.69 7.57
CA LYS A 544 -1.09 0.09 8.54
C LYS A 544 -2.51 0.63 8.35
N SER A 545 -2.71 1.93 8.58
CA SER A 545 -4.03 2.59 8.60
C SER A 545 -3.88 4.10 8.80
N GLY A 546 -4.89 4.90 8.43
CA GLY A 546 -4.89 6.36 8.64
C GLY A 546 -4.36 7.13 7.43
N ASP A 547 -3.79 8.32 7.68
CA ASP A 547 -3.17 9.12 6.62
C ASP A 547 -1.87 8.48 6.10
N LYS A 548 -1.75 8.32 4.79
CA LYS A 548 -0.59 7.73 4.12
C LYS A 548 0.63 8.65 4.14
N GLN A 549 0.43 9.95 4.30
CA GLN A 549 1.53 10.93 4.31
C GLN A 549 2.23 11.04 5.67
N SER A 550 1.71 10.36 6.69
CA SER A 550 2.28 10.34 8.03
C SER A 550 3.16 9.10 8.26
N PHE A 551 4.38 9.31 8.73
CA PHE A 551 5.32 8.25 9.11
C PHE A 551 4.78 7.33 10.21
N THR A 552 3.92 7.84 11.11
CA THR A 552 3.39 7.07 12.26
C THR A 552 2.47 5.92 11.86
N ASN A 553 1.94 5.98 10.63
CA ASN A 553 0.94 5.06 10.12
C ASN A 553 1.56 3.86 9.38
N TYR A 554 2.88 3.68 9.47
CA TYR A 554 3.62 2.59 8.88
C TYR A 554 4.26 1.69 9.93
N ARG A 555 4.39 0.40 9.60
CA ARG A 555 5.09 -0.62 10.39
C ARG A 555 6.42 -0.99 9.72
N PRO A 556 7.51 -1.16 10.49
CA PRO A 556 8.76 -1.67 9.95
C PRO A 556 8.68 -3.19 9.74
N VAL A 557 8.94 -3.67 8.52
CA VAL A 557 9.12 -5.11 8.26
C VAL A 557 10.59 -5.39 7.99
N SER A 558 11.24 -6.17 8.87
CA SER A 558 12.66 -6.51 8.73
C SER A 558 12.86 -7.73 7.83
N LEU A 559 13.56 -7.55 6.72
CA LEU A 559 14.05 -8.60 5.83
C LEU A 559 15.48 -8.96 6.24
N LEU A 560 15.60 -9.95 7.13
CA LEU A 560 16.89 -10.46 7.59
C LEU A 560 17.62 -11.29 6.52
N PRO A 561 18.96 -11.39 6.61
CA PRO A 561 19.77 -12.26 5.76
C PRO A 561 19.23 -13.69 5.74
N GLN A 562 19.19 -14.34 4.57
CA GLN A 562 18.57 -15.66 4.49
C GLN A 562 19.31 -16.71 5.33
N PHE A 563 20.65 -16.65 5.36
CA PHE A 563 21.47 -17.54 6.19
C PHE A 563 21.33 -17.25 7.70
N SER A 564 21.08 -15.99 8.09
CA SER A 564 20.71 -15.63 9.48
C SER A 564 19.50 -16.42 9.93
N LYS A 565 18.44 -16.47 9.11
CA LYS A 565 17.22 -17.19 9.45
C LYS A 565 17.46 -18.68 9.64
N ILE A 566 18.37 -19.29 8.86
CA ILE A 566 18.66 -20.72 8.97
C ILE A 566 19.32 -20.98 10.32
N LEU A 567 20.34 -20.20 10.67
CA LEU A 567 21.02 -20.30 11.96
C LEU A 567 20.07 -20.00 13.14
N GLU A 568 19.21 -18.99 13.03
CA GLU A 568 18.16 -18.72 14.01
C GLU A 568 17.21 -19.91 14.17
N LYS A 569 16.84 -20.58 13.07
CA LYS A 569 15.95 -21.75 13.11
C LYS A 569 16.64 -22.95 13.77
N VAL A 570 17.92 -23.17 13.50
CA VAL A 570 18.74 -24.18 14.17
C VAL A 570 18.71 -23.94 15.68
N PHE A 571 19.05 -22.73 16.15
CA PHE A 571 18.97 -22.39 17.58
C PHE A 571 17.56 -22.55 18.14
N ALA A 572 16.54 -22.06 17.42
CA ALA A 572 15.15 -22.13 17.85
C ALA A 572 14.65 -23.57 18.04
N LEU A 573 15.13 -24.54 17.26
CA LEU A 573 14.78 -25.95 17.45
C LEU A 573 15.31 -26.50 18.79
N ARG A 574 16.52 -26.12 19.20
CA ARG A 574 17.07 -26.51 20.51
C ARG A 574 16.33 -25.80 21.64
N LEU A 575 16.03 -24.52 21.44
CA LEU A 575 15.27 -23.73 22.41
C LEU A 575 13.86 -24.29 22.62
N ASP A 576 13.15 -24.65 21.55
CA ASP A 576 11.80 -25.22 21.63
C ASP A 576 11.81 -26.55 22.37
N LYS A 577 12.77 -27.44 22.05
CA LYS A 577 12.95 -28.71 22.77
C LYS A 577 13.14 -28.47 24.28
N PHE A 578 14.02 -27.54 24.65
CA PHE A 578 14.27 -27.22 26.06
C PHE A 578 13.04 -26.62 26.77
N ILE A 579 12.31 -25.72 26.09
CA ILE A 579 11.08 -25.12 26.61
C ILE A 579 10.03 -26.18 26.89
N ASP A 580 9.84 -27.12 25.97
CA ASP A 580 8.84 -28.19 26.08
C ASP A 580 9.23 -29.19 27.18
N GLU A 581 10.49 -29.63 27.22
CA GLU A 581 10.99 -30.58 28.24
C GLU A 581 10.92 -30.04 29.67
N ASN A 582 11.01 -28.72 29.84
CA ASN A 582 11.02 -28.06 31.15
C ASN A 582 9.73 -27.31 31.46
N SER A 583 8.69 -27.43 30.60
CA SER A 583 7.40 -26.74 30.76
C SER A 583 7.54 -25.25 31.09
N ILE A 584 8.41 -24.55 30.37
CA ILE A 584 8.79 -23.16 30.71
C ILE A 584 7.65 -22.17 30.44
N LEU A 585 6.89 -22.39 29.36
CA LEU A 585 5.79 -21.52 28.97
C LEU A 585 4.51 -21.88 29.70
N ASN A 586 3.87 -20.88 30.31
CA ASN A 586 2.60 -21.00 31.00
C ASN A 586 1.48 -21.47 30.05
N HIS A 587 0.47 -22.17 30.57
CA HIS A 587 -0.63 -22.73 29.77
C HIS A 587 -1.50 -21.65 29.14
N GLU A 588 -1.55 -20.47 29.77
CA GLU A 588 -2.27 -19.27 29.35
C GLU A 588 -1.66 -18.58 28.13
N GLN A 589 -0.46 -18.99 27.69
CA GLN A 589 0.19 -18.48 26.49
C GLN A 589 -0.21 -19.30 25.26
N TYR A 590 -0.95 -18.70 24.33
CA TYR A 590 -1.37 -19.32 23.07
C TYR A 590 -0.58 -18.81 21.86
N GLY A 591 0.08 -17.66 21.99
CA GLY A 591 0.82 -17.01 20.90
C GLY A 591 2.11 -17.73 20.54
N PHE A 592 2.39 -17.86 19.24
CA PHE A 592 3.66 -18.38 18.68
C PHE A 592 4.13 -19.75 19.20
N ARG A 593 3.20 -20.57 19.72
CA ARG A 593 3.46 -21.95 20.15
C ARG A 593 3.00 -22.97 19.13
N THR A 594 3.72 -24.07 19.04
CA THR A 594 3.30 -25.22 18.24
C THR A 594 2.00 -25.78 18.81
N LYS A 595 1.07 -26.21 17.94
CA LYS A 595 -0.25 -26.77 18.30
C LYS A 595 -1.22 -25.81 19.02
N HIS A 596 -0.90 -24.53 19.13
CA HIS A 596 -1.82 -23.50 19.66
C HIS A 596 -2.29 -22.60 18.52
N SER A 597 -3.48 -22.02 18.64
CA SER A 597 -4.07 -21.17 17.63
C SER A 597 -4.85 -20.02 18.26
N THR A 598 -5.14 -18.98 17.46
CA THR A 598 -6.05 -17.91 17.87
C THR A 598 -7.42 -18.44 18.27
N ALA A 599 -7.92 -19.44 17.55
CA ALA A 599 -9.20 -20.07 17.83
C ALA A 599 -9.24 -20.71 19.23
N MET A 600 -8.15 -21.37 19.66
CA MET A 600 -8.07 -21.96 21.01
C MET A 600 -8.10 -20.90 22.11
N ALA A 601 -7.40 -19.79 21.93
CA ALA A 601 -7.41 -18.68 22.89
C ALA A 601 -8.79 -18.03 23.00
N VAL A 602 -9.49 -17.88 21.87
CA VAL A 602 -10.86 -17.36 21.86
C VAL A 602 -11.82 -18.35 22.52
N MET A 603 -11.75 -19.64 22.18
CA MET A 603 -12.61 -20.67 22.77
C MET A 603 -12.44 -20.73 24.29
N ASP A 604 -11.20 -20.76 24.79
CA ASP A 604 -10.93 -20.77 26.23
C ASP A 604 -11.54 -19.55 26.96
N LEU A 605 -11.41 -18.35 26.38
CA LEU A 605 -12.03 -17.15 26.96
C LEU A 605 -13.57 -17.22 26.93
N VAL A 606 -14.16 -17.63 25.81
CA VAL A 606 -15.62 -17.73 25.65
C VAL A 606 -16.22 -18.81 26.56
N ASP A 607 -15.54 -19.95 26.73
CA ASP A 607 -15.97 -21.02 27.64
C ASP A 607 -15.98 -20.54 29.09
N LYS A 608 -14.96 -19.76 29.50
CA LYS A 608 -14.89 -19.14 30.83
C LYS A 608 -15.98 -18.08 31.05
N ILE A 609 -16.25 -17.26 30.04
CA ILE A 609 -17.35 -16.28 30.08
C ILE A 609 -18.69 -17.02 30.23
N SER A 610 -18.96 -18.00 29.36
CA SER A 610 -20.22 -18.75 29.34
C SER A 610 -20.45 -19.46 30.68
N SER A 611 -19.42 -20.14 31.20
CA SER A 611 -19.48 -20.80 32.51
C SER A 611 -19.79 -19.82 33.65
N ALA A 612 -19.26 -18.60 33.59
CA ALA A 612 -19.55 -17.58 34.61
C ALA A 612 -20.99 -17.06 34.51
N ILE A 613 -21.49 -16.85 33.29
CA ILE A 613 -22.87 -16.42 33.04
C ILE A 613 -23.87 -17.49 33.53
N ASP A 614 -23.60 -18.77 33.25
CA ASP A 614 -24.43 -19.90 33.70
C ASP A 614 -24.50 -19.97 35.24
N ASN A 615 -23.38 -19.68 35.90
CA ASN A 615 -23.30 -19.60 37.37
C ASN A 615 -23.83 -18.29 37.94
N LYS A 616 -24.44 -17.42 37.11
CA LYS A 616 -24.95 -16.09 37.49
C LYS A 616 -23.89 -15.15 38.08
N ASN A 617 -22.61 -15.40 37.78
CA ASN A 617 -21.51 -14.53 38.15
C ASN A 617 -21.45 -13.32 37.21
N HIS A 618 -20.87 -12.23 37.71
CA HIS A 618 -20.37 -11.14 36.91
C HIS A 618 -18.97 -11.49 36.43
N PHE A 619 -18.70 -11.35 35.12
CA PHE A 619 -17.40 -11.60 34.52
C PHE A 619 -16.91 -10.34 33.82
N ILE A 620 -15.71 -9.88 34.15
CA ILE A 620 -15.11 -8.70 33.50
C ILE A 620 -13.85 -9.14 32.77
N SER A 621 -13.76 -8.79 31.49
CA SER A 621 -12.56 -8.95 30.67
C SER A 621 -11.95 -7.59 30.37
N VAL A 622 -10.66 -7.42 30.68
CA VAL A 622 -9.85 -6.26 30.33
C VAL A 622 -8.91 -6.64 29.18
N PHE A 623 -9.06 -5.98 28.04
CA PHE A 623 -8.27 -6.19 26.82
C PHE A 623 -7.17 -5.13 26.76
N ILE A 624 -5.94 -5.54 27.03
CA ILE A 624 -4.76 -4.68 27.11
C ILE A 624 -4.09 -4.55 25.75
N ASP A 625 -3.85 -3.30 25.31
CA ASP A 625 -3.06 -2.98 24.11
C ASP A 625 -1.71 -2.37 24.51
N LEU A 626 -0.61 -2.89 23.94
CA LEU A 626 0.75 -2.41 24.19
C LEU A 626 1.27 -1.53 23.05
N LYS A 627 1.92 -0.41 23.41
CA LYS A 627 2.56 0.48 22.43
C LYS A 627 3.86 -0.15 21.90
N LYS A 628 3.82 -0.65 20.67
CA LYS A 628 4.98 -1.16 19.91
C LYS A 628 5.82 -2.18 20.70
N ALA A 629 5.15 -3.18 21.30
CA ALA A 629 5.75 -4.12 22.25
C ALA A 629 7.06 -4.79 21.77
N PHE A 630 7.13 -5.16 20.48
CA PHE A 630 8.33 -5.77 19.90
C PHE A 630 9.53 -4.82 19.78
N ASP A 631 9.30 -3.50 19.69
CA ASP A 631 10.33 -2.49 19.43
C ASP A 631 10.93 -1.94 20.74
N VAL A 632 10.35 -2.27 21.90
CA VAL A 632 10.70 -1.69 23.22
C VAL A 632 11.33 -2.70 24.18
N ILE A 633 11.55 -3.95 23.77
CA ILE A 633 12.14 -4.97 24.65
C ILE A 633 13.54 -4.54 25.10
N ASP A 634 13.72 -4.42 26.42
CA ASP A 634 15.02 -4.19 27.03
C ASP A 634 15.84 -5.49 27.04
N HIS A 635 16.99 -5.47 26.35
CA HIS A 635 17.83 -6.67 26.20
C HIS A 635 18.39 -7.16 27.53
N SER A 636 18.70 -6.27 28.47
CA SER A 636 19.25 -6.65 29.77
C SER A 636 18.21 -7.40 30.60
N ARG A 637 16.96 -6.91 30.60
CA ARG A 637 15.82 -7.58 31.25
C ARG A 637 15.52 -8.92 30.62
N LEU A 638 15.47 -8.98 29.29
CA LEU A 638 15.28 -10.23 28.57
C LEU A 638 16.34 -11.26 28.97
N LEU A 639 17.63 -10.90 28.93
CA LEU A 639 18.73 -11.80 29.29
C LEU A 639 18.67 -12.26 30.76
N LEU A 640 18.21 -11.42 31.68
CA LEU A 640 18.00 -11.80 33.08
C LEU A 640 16.89 -12.87 33.20
N LYS A 641 15.75 -12.68 32.53
CA LYS A 641 14.65 -13.65 32.50
C LYS A 641 15.06 -14.98 31.88
N LEU A 642 15.74 -14.94 30.73
CA LEU A 642 16.24 -16.14 30.05
C LEU A 642 17.20 -16.94 30.96
N HIS A 643 18.06 -16.24 31.70
CA HIS A 643 18.94 -16.89 32.68
C HIS A 643 18.16 -17.60 33.79
N ARG A 644 17.05 -17.03 34.28
CA ARG A 644 16.18 -17.68 35.28
C ARG A 644 15.47 -18.92 34.72
N TYR A 645 15.06 -18.87 33.44
CA TYR A 645 14.46 -20.02 32.75
C TYR A 645 15.44 -21.17 32.45
N GLY A 646 16.74 -20.98 32.66
CA GLY A 646 17.76 -22.01 32.43
C GLY A 646 18.57 -21.83 31.15
N ILE A 647 18.35 -20.76 30.39
CA ILE A 647 19.18 -20.41 29.24
C ILE A 647 20.45 -19.73 29.75
N ARG A 648 21.48 -20.53 30.02
CA ARG A 648 22.72 -20.14 30.70
C ARG A 648 23.95 -20.52 29.86
N GLY A 649 25.13 -20.07 30.29
CA GLY A 649 26.40 -20.41 29.64
C GLY A 649 26.46 -19.94 28.18
N VAL A 650 26.91 -20.82 27.29
CA VAL A 650 27.12 -20.54 25.86
C VAL A 650 25.82 -20.11 25.17
N ALA A 651 24.67 -20.72 25.51
CA ALA A 651 23.38 -20.33 24.92
C ALA A 651 22.96 -18.90 25.31
N HIS A 652 23.25 -18.50 26.55
CA HIS A 652 23.00 -17.13 27.01
C HIS A 652 23.90 -16.13 26.29
N GLN A 653 25.19 -16.45 26.13
CA GLN A 653 26.15 -15.66 25.36
C GLN A 653 25.70 -15.52 23.90
N TRP A 654 25.19 -16.60 23.30
CA TRP A 654 24.67 -16.60 21.93
C TRP A 654 23.50 -15.64 21.77
N VAL A 655 22.51 -15.69 22.67
CA VAL A 655 21.36 -14.76 22.62
C VAL A 655 21.81 -13.31 22.86
N ASN A 656 22.74 -13.08 23.78
CA ASN A 656 23.32 -11.75 24.00
C ASN A 656 24.05 -11.25 22.74
N SER A 657 24.81 -12.10 22.06
CA SER A 657 25.48 -11.77 20.79
C SER A 657 24.49 -11.53 19.64
N TYR A 658 23.37 -12.24 19.62
CA TYR A 658 22.30 -12.08 18.62
C TYR A 658 21.58 -10.73 18.74
N LEU A 659 21.39 -10.25 19.98
CA LEU A 659 20.67 -9.01 20.29
C LEU A 659 21.56 -7.75 20.17
N ARG A 660 22.86 -7.84 20.44
CA ARG A 660 23.80 -6.71 20.42
C ARG A 660 24.31 -6.35 19.02
N ASN A 661 24.66 -5.07 18.84
CA ASN A 661 25.27 -4.51 17.62
C ASN A 661 24.44 -4.78 16.35
N ARG A 662 23.11 -4.74 16.48
CA ARG A 662 22.22 -4.89 15.33
C ARG A 662 22.09 -3.58 14.59
N LYS A 663 22.02 -3.66 13.27
CA LYS A 663 21.92 -2.49 12.38
C LYS A 663 20.75 -2.66 11.43
N GLN A 664 20.13 -1.55 11.05
CA GLN A 664 19.14 -1.53 9.98
C GLN A 664 19.30 -0.34 9.04
N PHE A 665 18.78 -0.53 7.83
CA PHE A 665 18.50 0.55 6.90
C PHE A 665 17.11 0.31 6.28
N VAL A 666 16.40 1.40 5.98
CA VAL A 666 15.14 1.37 5.25
C VAL A 666 15.42 1.40 3.75
N GLN A 667 14.76 0.54 2.99
CA GLN A 667 14.82 0.56 1.53
C GLN A 667 13.44 0.83 0.94
N ILE A 668 13.34 1.91 0.16
CA ILE A 668 12.18 2.28 -0.64
C ILE A 668 12.59 2.27 -2.10
N ASN A 669 11.98 1.37 -2.88
CA ASN A 669 12.38 1.11 -4.26
C ASN A 669 13.90 0.78 -4.34
N ASN A 670 14.67 1.62 -5.03
CA ASN A 670 16.12 1.50 -5.16
C ASN A 670 16.89 2.39 -4.17
N ALA A 671 16.22 3.28 -3.44
CA ALA A 671 16.86 4.15 -2.46
C ALA A 671 17.03 3.40 -1.14
N LYS A 672 18.24 3.45 -0.58
CA LYS A 672 18.57 2.90 0.74
C LYS A 672 18.83 4.08 1.68
N SER A 673 18.33 4.04 2.91
CA SER A 673 18.72 4.99 3.96
C SER A 673 20.17 4.76 4.40
N GLU A 674 20.64 5.60 5.32
CA GLU A 674 21.83 5.31 6.11
C GLU A 674 21.63 4.06 6.98
N LEU A 675 22.74 3.40 7.30
CA LEU A 675 22.78 2.25 8.20
C LEU A 675 22.90 2.76 9.64
N LYS A 676 21.96 2.39 10.51
CA LYS A 676 21.90 2.87 11.90
C LYS A 676 21.74 1.72 12.89
N ASP A 677 22.21 1.93 14.12
CA ASP A 677 22.18 0.94 15.19
C ASP A 677 20.81 0.81 15.86
N ILE A 678 20.49 -0.39 16.34
CA ILE A 678 19.28 -0.72 17.09
C ILE A 678 19.67 -1.13 18.50
N TYR A 679 19.10 -0.44 19.50
CA TYR A 679 19.41 -0.67 20.91
C TYR A 679 18.33 -1.46 21.67
N TYR A 680 17.09 -1.45 21.19
CA TYR A 680 15.94 -2.05 21.86
C TYR A 680 15.13 -2.92 20.90
N GLY A 681 14.32 -3.79 21.49
CA GLY A 681 13.39 -4.63 20.76
C GLY A 681 14.02 -5.88 20.14
N VAL A 682 13.17 -6.65 19.47
CA VAL A 682 13.56 -7.83 18.70
C VAL A 682 13.12 -7.65 17.24
N PRO A 683 13.85 -8.20 16.25
CA PRO A 683 13.58 -7.87 14.86
C PRO A 683 12.23 -8.42 14.38
N GLN A 684 11.32 -7.54 13.94
CA GLN A 684 10.03 -7.93 13.38
C GLN A 684 10.22 -8.64 12.03
N GLY A 685 9.97 -9.96 12.00
CA GLY A 685 10.22 -10.81 10.82
C GLY A 685 11.39 -11.81 10.99
N SER A 686 12.01 -11.82 12.17
CA SER A 686 12.95 -12.86 12.60
C SER A 686 12.26 -14.19 12.93
N VAL A 687 13.03 -15.27 12.97
CA VAL A 687 12.53 -16.57 13.43
C VAL A 687 12.51 -16.60 14.96
N LEU A 688 13.51 -15.99 15.59
CA LEU A 688 13.72 -16.05 17.04
C LEU A 688 12.99 -14.93 17.82
N GLY A 689 12.76 -13.76 17.21
CA GLY A 689 12.14 -12.61 17.89
C GLY A 689 10.79 -12.92 18.54
N PRO A 690 9.83 -13.55 17.86
CA PRO A 690 8.56 -13.95 18.48
C PRO A 690 8.74 -14.88 19.69
N LYS A 691 9.72 -15.79 19.66
CA LYS A 691 10.01 -16.71 20.78
C LYS A 691 10.61 -15.97 21.99
N LEU A 692 11.53 -15.05 21.74
CA LEU A 692 12.09 -14.20 22.79
C LEU A 692 11.03 -13.30 23.40
N PHE A 693 10.09 -12.80 22.59
CA PHE A 693 8.97 -11.98 23.07
C PHE A 693 8.05 -12.79 24.00
N ILE A 694 7.61 -13.99 23.61
CA ILE A 694 6.72 -14.78 24.47
C ILE A 694 7.41 -15.17 25.78
N LEU A 695 8.71 -15.50 25.76
CA LEU A 695 9.49 -15.74 26.97
C LEU A 695 9.61 -14.48 27.85
N PHE A 696 9.66 -13.29 27.23
CA PHE A 696 9.74 -12.03 27.96
C PHE A 696 8.44 -11.71 28.72
N ILE A 697 7.28 -11.99 28.13
CA ILE A 697 5.97 -11.68 28.73
C ILE A 697 5.42 -12.83 29.59
N ASN A 698 5.99 -14.03 29.49
CA ASN A 698 5.46 -15.25 30.09
C ASN A 698 5.16 -15.15 31.60
N ASP A 699 6.00 -14.45 32.36
CA ASP A 699 5.85 -14.30 33.82
C ASP A 699 4.78 -13.28 34.24
N LEU A 700 4.12 -12.60 33.29
CA LEU A 700 2.97 -11.74 33.59
C LEU A 700 1.84 -12.53 34.27
N VAL A 701 1.65 -13.80 33.90
CA VAL A 701 0.66 -14.70 34.50
C VAL A 701 0.89 -14.87 36.01
N ASN A 702 2.14 -14.76 36.47
CA ASN A 702 2.50 -14.94 37.88
C ASN A 702 2.37 -13.65 38.71
N VAL A 703 1.95 -12.54 38.11
CA VAL A 703 1.81 -11.24 38.81
C VAL A 703 0.58 -11.22 39.71
N SER A 704 -0.47 -11.94 39.31
CA SER A 704 -1.72 -12.04 40.06
C SER A 704 -2.11 -13.50 40.21
N ASN A 705 -2.40 -13.92 41.44
CA ASN A 705 -2.97 -15.24 41.71
C ASN A 705 -4.51 -15.24 41.61
N LEU A 706 -5.13 -14.07 41.35
CA LEU A 706 -6.58 -13.89 41.29
C LEU A 706 -7.07 -13.72 39.86
N LEU A 707 -6.37 -12.93 39.05
CA LEU A 707 -6.76 -12.68 37.67
C LEU A 707 -6.45 -13.89 36.80
N GLY A 708 -7.45 -14.33 36.03
CA GLY A 708 -7.20 -15.18 34.89
C GLY A 708 -6.56 -14.39 33.75
N THR A 709 -5.71 -15.05 32.97
CA THR A 709 -4.96 -14.42 31.89
C THR A 709 -5.09 -15.25 30.60
N VAL A 710 -5.23 -14.58 29.45
CA VAL A 710 -5.03 -15.16 28.12
C VAL A 710 -4.00 -14.32 27.40
N LEU A 711 -2.87 -14.93 27.02
CA LEU A 711 -1.81 -14.27 26.26
C LEU A 711 -1.77 -14.80 24.83
N PHE A 712 -1.74 -13.90 23.86
CA PHE A 712 -1.43 -14.22 22.49
C PHE A 712 -0.43 -13.19 21.94
N ALA A 713 0.86 -13.50 22.08
CA ALA A 713 1.91 -12.51 21.79
C ALA A 713 1.72 -11.23 22.62
N ASP A 714 1.59 -10.07 21.98
CA ASP A 714 1.36 -8.78 22.62
C ASP A 714 -0.09 -8.55 23.05
N ASP A 715 -1.06 -9.26 22.44
CA ASP A 715 -2.46 -9.22 22.87
C ASP A 715 -2.59 -9.91 24.23
N THR A 716 -2.96 -9.13 25.25
CA THR A 716 -3.09 -9.58 26.63
C THR A 716 -4.51 -9.35 27.12
N THR A 717 -5.18 -10.41 27.57
CA THR A 717 -6.51 -10.31 28.18
C THR A 717 -6.43 -10.76 29.62
N LEU A 718 -6.90 -9.92 30.54
CA LEU A 718 -7.04 -10.23 31.96
C LEU A 718 -8.52 -10.33 32.30
N PHE A 719 -8.89 -11.25 33.18
CA PHE A 719 -10.30 -11.39 33.57
C PHE A 719 -10.46 -11.88 35.00
N TYR A 720 -11.62 -11.59 35.58
CA TYR A 720 -12.03 -12.09 36.89
C TYR A 720 -13.55 -12.25 36.94
N SER A 721 -14.02 -13.20 37.75
CA SER A 721 -15.45 -13.44 37.91
C SER A 721 -15.85 -13.67 39.36
N GLY A 722 -17.08 -13.28 39.70
CA GLY A 722 -17.63 -13.43 41.05
C GLY A 722 -19.09 -13.02 41.13
N LEU A 723 -19.74 -13.33 42.26
CA LEU A 723 -21.17 -13.06 42.47
C LEU A 723 -21.49 -11.59 42.71
N ASN A 724 -20.57 -10.84 43.33
CA ASN A 724 -20.76 -9.43 43.67
C ASN A 724 -19.93 -8.52 42.74
N ILE A 725 -20.62 -7.69 41.96
CA ILE A 725 -19.98 -6.79 41.00
C ILE A 725 -19.02 -5.79 41.64
N HIS A 726 -19.33 -5.28 42.83
CA HIS A 726 -18.47 -4.33 43.53
C HIS A 726 -17.16 -4.99 43.96
N GLU A 727 -17.24 -6.23 44.44
CA GLU A 727 -16.09 -7.02 44.86
C GLU A 727 -15.21 -7.40 43.66
N VAL A 728 -15.82 -7.85 42.56
CA VAL A 728 -15.12 -8.10 41.28
C VAL A 728 -14.39 -6.85 40.79
N THR A 729 -15.05 -5.68 40.84
CA THR A 729 -14.47 -4.40 40.43
C THR A 729 -13.29 -4.00 41.32
N GLN A 730 -13.41 -4.16 42.63
CA GLN A 730 -12.35 -3.86 43.59
C GLN A 730 -11.13 -4.77 43.39
N VAL A 731 -11.36 -6.08 43.22
CA VAL A 731 -10.30 -7.05 42.95
C VAL A 731 -9.55 -6.66 41.68
N ILE A 732 -10.25 -6.44 40.57
CA ILE A 732 -9.61 -6.08 39.30
C ILE A 732 -8.80 -4.79 39.43
N ASN A 733 -9.37 -3.72 40.01
CA ASN A 733 -8.63 -2.47 40.19
C ASN A 733 -7.37 -2.65 41.05
N SER A 734 -7.45 -3.45 42.12
CA SER A 734 -6.29 -3.72 42.99
C SER A 734 -5.19 -4.54 42.27
N GLU A 735 -5.57 -5.51 41.44
CA GLU A 735 -4.64 -6.36 40.71
C GLU A 735 -4.05 -5.66 39.48
N LEU A 736 -4.81 -4.77 38.84
CA LEU A 736 -4.33 -3.93 37.73
C LEU A 736 -3.16 -3.02 38.14
N ILE A 737 -3.09 -2.60 39.41
CA ILE A 737 -1.94 -1.85 39.95
C ILE A 737 -0.67 -2.72 39.91
N LYS A 738 -0.77 -4.00 40.28
CA LYS A 738 0.36 -4.94 40.26
C LYS A 738 0.81 -5.22 38.83
N VAL A 739 -0.15 -5.47 37.94
CA VAL A 739 0.08 -5.66 36.50
C VAL A 739 0.77 -4.44 35.89
N LYS A 740 0.31 -3.23 36.23
CA LYS A 740 0.92 -1.99 35.74
C LYS A 740 2.35 -1.83 36.23
N LYS A 741 2.60 -2.08 37.53
CA LYS A 741 3.95 -2.08 38.09
C LYS A 741 4.87 -3.06 37.35
N TRP A 742 4.36 -4.25 37.01
CA TRP A 742 5.11 -5.22 36.20
C TRP A 742 5.43 -4.69 34.81
N PHE A 743 4.47 -4.04 34.12
CA PHE A 743 4.74 -3.43 32.81
C PHE A 743 5.80 -2.33 32.90
N ASP A 744 5.79 -1.50 33.95
CA ASP A 744 6.78 -0.45 34.13
C ASP A 744 8.19 -0.99 34.44
N ILE A 745 8.31 -2.03 35.29
CA ILE A 745 9.58 -2.73 35.55
C ILE A 745 10.15 -3.30 34.24
N ASN A 746 9.29 -3.85 33.39
CA ASN A 746 9.66 -4.41 32.09
C ASN A 746 9.74 -3.36 30.97
N ARG A 747 9.59 -2.07 31.29
CA ARG A 747 9.63 -0.93 30.35
C ARG A 747 8.65 -1.05 29.17
N LEU A 748 7.55 -1.76 29.37
CA LEU A 748 6.45 -1.89 28.41
C LEU A 748 5.42 -0.79 28.63
N SER A 749 4.95 -0.15 27.56
CA SER A 749 4.02 0.98 27.62
C SER A 749 2.60 0.54 27.25
N LEU A 750 1.66 0.75 28.17
CA LEU A 750 0.23 0.57 27.89
C LEU A 750 -0.29 1.62 26.92
N ASN A 751 -1.20 1.22 26.05
CA ASN A 751 -1.96 2.10 25.19
C ASN A 751 -3.37 2.27 25.76
N LEU A 752 -3.50 3.18 26.72
CA LEU A 752 -4.75 3.38 27.46
C LEU A 752 -5.93 3.74 26.54
N ASN A 753 -5.70 4.53 25.49
CA ASN A 753 -6.74 4.88 24.51
C ASN A 753 -7.28 3.69 23.70
N LYS A 754 -6.58 2.55 23.70
CA LYS A 754 -7.01 1.32 23.02
C LYS A 754 -7.31 0.17 23.97
N THR A 755 -6.90 0.30 25.22
CA THR A 755 -7.22 -0.64 26.28
C THR A 755 -8.69 -0.44 26.65
N ASN A 756 -9.46 -1.51 26.66
CA ASN A 756 -10.89 -1.46 26.95
C ASN A 756 -11.30 -2.66 27.80
N TYR A 757 -12.51 -2.62 28.37
CA TYR A 757 -13.08 -3.76 29.06
C TYR A 757 -14.54 -4.00 28.69
N ILE A 758 -14.97 -5.25 28.85
CA ILE A 758 -16.35 -5.69 28.68
C ILE A 758 -16.81 -6.34 29.98
N LEU A 759 -18.04 -6.03 30.39
CA LEU A 759 -18.75 -6.69 31.47
C LEU A 759 -19.77 -7.67 30.88
N PHE A 760 -19.60 -8.96 31.19
CA PHE A 760 -20.53 -10.02 30.82
C PHE A 760 -21.36 -10.41 32.06
N ASN A 761 -22.68 -10.31 31.96
CA ASN A 761 -23.59 -10.66 33.04
C ASN A 761 -25.03 -10.92 32.51
N ASN A 762 -25.91 -11.43 33.38
CA ASN A 762 -27.34 -11.61 33.07
C ASN A 762 -28.19 -10.34 33.35
N LYS A 763 -27.59 -9.21 33.76
CA LYS A 763 -28.30 -8.02 34.27
C LYS A 763 -27.97 -6.77 33.44
N ARG A 764 -28.99 -6.18 32.82
CA ARG A 764 -28.87 -5.08 31.84
C ARG A 764 -28.19 -3.78 32.30
N SER A 765 -28.03 -3.51 33.60
CA SER A 765 -27.30 -2.31 34.05
C SER A 765 -26.60 -2.50 35.39
N CYS A 766 -25.27 -2.40 35.38
CA CYS A 766 -24.45 -2.18 36.56
C CYS A 766 -23.37 -1.16 36.18
N ASP A 767 -23.21 -0.12 37.01
CA ASP A 767 -22.13 0.85 36.85
C ASP A 767 -20.83 0.25 37.41
N VAL A 768 -19.85 0.15 36.53
CA VAL A 768 -18.52 -0.38 36.82
C VAL A 768 -17.54 0.60 36.23
N SER A 769 -16.56 1.03 37.02
CA SER A 769 -15.46 1.88 36.59
C SER A 769 -14.13 1.21 36.95
N LEU A 770 -13.27 1.03 35.94
CA LEU A 770 -11.94 0.47 36.10
C LEU A 770 -10.89 1.55 35.86
N MET A 771 -9.88 1.59 36.73
CA MET A 771 -8.85 2.64 36.72
C MET A 771 -7.46 2.03 36.59
N ILE A 772 -6.64 2.61 35.71
CA ILE A 772 -5.18 2.34 35.61
C ILE A 772 -4.46 3.69 35.60
N ASP A 773 -3.48 3.88 36.49
CA ASP A 773 -2.73 5.15 36.64
C ASP A 773 -3.63 6.38 36.83
N GLY A 774 -4.76 6.23 37.52
CA GLY A 774 -5.71 7.34 37.72
C GLY A 774 -6.50 7.74 36.46
N MET A 775 -6.37 7.00 35.37
CA MET A 775 -7.20 7.13 34.17
C MET A 775 -8.25 6.02 34.10
N GLU A 776 -9.46 6.39 33.75
CA GLU A 776 -10.57 5.44 33.54
C GLU A 776 -10.39 4.69 32.23
N ILE A 777 -10.48 3.36 32.29
CA ILE A 777 -10.49 2.50 31.10
C ILE A 777 -11.86 2.61 30.44
N GLN A 778 -11.92 2.65 29.11
CA GLN A 778 -13.19 2.69 28.42
C GLN A 778 -13.94 1.35 28.52
N ARG A 779 -15.18 1.38 29.05
CA ARG A 779 -16.14 0.29 28.89
C ARG A 779 -16.68 0.25 27.47
N VAL A 780 -16.67 -0.91 26.84
CA VAL A 780 -17.25 -1.12 25.51
C VAL A 780 -18.26 -2.26 25.53
N LYS A 781 -19.17 -2.27 24.56
CA LYS A 781 -20.15 -3.36 24.36
C LYS A 781 -19.67 -4.43 23.42
N GLU A 782 -18.73 -4.09 22.55
CA GLU A 782 -18.10 -5.01 21.61
C GLU A 782 -16.62 -4.63 21.45
N THR A 783 -15.76 -5.63 21.27
CA THR A 783 -14.34 -5.42 21.01
C THR A 783 -13.81 -6.45 20.04
N LYS A 784 -12.74 -6.09 19.33
CA LYS A 784 -12.07 -7.02 18.42
C LYS A 784 -10.98 -7.78 19.16
N PHE A 785 -11.17 -9.08 19.36
CA PHE A 785 -10.20 -9.97 19.98
C PHE A 785 -9.72 -11.04 18.99
N LEU A 786 -8.42 -11.09 18.72
CA LEU A 786 -7.76 -12.05 17.82
C LEU A 786 -8.42 -12.21 16.43
N GLY A 787 -9.05 -11.14 15.93
CA GLY A 787 -9.68 -11.10 14.61
C GLY A 787 -11.20 -11.28 14.62
N LEU A 788 -11.80 -11.65 15.75
CA LEU A 788 -13.25 -11.79 15.93
C LEU A 788 -13.81 -10.62 16.74
N LEU A 789 -15.08 -10.29 16.51
CA LEU A 789 -15.81 -9.35 17.36
C LEU A 789 -16.48 -10.15 18.48
N ILE A 790 -16.20 -9.78 19.73
CA ILE A 790 -16.85 -10.32 20.92
C ILE A 790 -17.74 -9.21 21.48
N ASP A 791 -19.02 -9.49 21.65
CA ASP A 791 -19.99 -8.56 22.25
C ASP A 791 -20.43 -9.01 23.65
N GLU A 792 -21.01 -8.08 24.42
CA GLU A 792 -21.45 -8.30 25.80
C GLU A 792 -22.51 -9.39 25.98
N ASP A 793 -23.24 -9.72 24.91
CA ASP A 793 -24.32 -10.73 24.88
C ASP A 793 -23.86 -12.07 24.28
N LEU A 794 -22.60 -12.20 23.86
CA LEU A 794 -22.07 -13.29 23.04
C LEU A 794 -22.94 -13.62 21.81
N SER A 795 -23.55 -12.61 21.20
CA SER A 795 -24.39 -12.76 20.02
C SER A 795 -23.53 -12.90 18.76
N TRP A 796 -23.66 -14.03 18.06
CA TRP A 796 -22.98 -14.21 16.77
C TRP A 796 -23.68 -13.35 15.71
N LYS A 797 -23.03 -12.26 15.25
CA LYS A 797 -23.50 -11.41 14.15
C LYS A 797 -22.84 -11.72 12.81
#